data_AF-A0A8C5PMC7-F1
#
_entry.id   AF-A0A8C5PMC7-F1
#
_cell.length_a   1.000
_cell.length_b   1.000
_cell.length_c   1.000
_cell.angle_alpha   90.00
_cell.angle_beta   90.00
_cell.angle_gamma   90.00
#
_symmetry.space_group_name_H-M   'P 1'
#
loop_
_entity.id
_entity.type
_entity.pdbx_description
1 polymer ?
#
loop_
_entity_poly.entity_id
_entity_poly.type
_entity_poly.pdbx_seq_one_letter_code
_entity_poly.pdbx_strand_id
1 'polypeptide(L)'
;MDLFPAATPSVKMTKKALLKNQKNRLVCSATDFYPRAITITWRRNGQVLLTSNTGEPQGNGDGTYSVNSSVILNPTETQEKQLIECQVEHESLGKPITDEYSVIYGETPSVQVFSLEMPGPRDMPGQRERVVVCEAKRFSPEAITLNWKLEGKLAKTPGKNEDGTFTEQIYYRVYPSPDNEPEDFSCEVQHETLLNPITQTHQVRYFSDQDKSNHLGLAFLLGMLVSMAGIGVLLWFLLYKKKYFQHFMVSPIYGPETSNENDKVTFYCVAFNCLKATEVTWCVTETDGKPVTLPHPRTKDEEERLLGCDYTMRTDQSGDNKLQKVITALIFAPSVSHHSNMTIVCKFTSDGKTKETELKWSFTLRKPQVSDEKPIALSLGDSGDVICSIELKDFNPKDIGITWSCGAGHYQDLETIKDKITENSQKTYDAKSECRIPGNRFTEPGFKVRVTWRHESMEEPEWREVSAADLPWCPQMSDISVPRLLHGKEAKLQCKISGYFPDALTVNWLRREAGKPDLFPVSPSDKYKIPVMNVTRQEDQTFTCIASIIVNVSIKPDHRAEFICQVGHLTSTLEKRTGELDVKGIPVVDVAFTSKRSDNWLIANVRSFYPDQITVKWSRTKYDSKYVEYPDITEEVTKSSDGTFHLITKCKAKKFKDKKSFKVSVEHESLESPIEKVMSPHKDSFFVTYKESRTPLPQITSDKEDGHPPDSAKLHEATEK
;
A
#
# COMPACT_ATOMS: atom_id res chain seq x y z
N MET A 1 53.24 54.05 -25.06
CA MET A 1 52.27 52.98 -24.74
C MET A 1 50.95 53.48 -25.26
N ASP A 2 50.63 53.07 -26.49
CA ASP A 2 49.42 53.52 -27.18
C ASP A 2 48.21 52.94 -26.43
N LEU A 3 47.51 53.81 -25.70
CA LEU A 3 46.25 53.50 -25.05
C LEU A 3 45.21 53.36 -26.16
N PHE A 4 44.97 52.13 -26.63
CA PHE A 4 43.77 51.84 -27.41
C PHE A 4 42.54 52.31 -26.60
N PRO A 5 41.60 53.05 -27.21
CA PRO A 5 40.42 53.51 -26.49
C PRO A 5 39.63 52.29 -26.00
N ALA A 6 39.30 52.27 -24.72
CA ALA A 6 38.50 51.19 -24.14
C ALA A 6 37.10 51.19 -24.77
N ALA A 7 36.64 50.03 -25.22
CA ALA A 7 35.33 49.84 -25.87
C ALA A 7 34.31 49.33 -24.85
N THR A 8 33.08 49.86 -24.92
CA THR A 8 32.00 49.57 -23.97
C THR A 8 31.20 48.33 -24.39
N PRO A 9 31.02 47.32 -23.51
CA PRO A 9 30.25 46.12 -23.83
C PRO A 9 28.78 46.45 -24.11
N SER A 10 28.23 45.81 -25.14
CA SER A 10 26.78 45.70 -25.35
C SER A 10 26.26 44.45 -24.64
N VAL A 11 25.35 44.62 -23.68
CA VAL A 11 24.84 43.53 -22.83
C VAL A 11 23.42 43.19 -23.24
N LYS A 12 23.17 41.91 -23.54
CA LYS A 12 21.85 41.41 -23.91
C LYS A 12 21.57 40.03 -23.33
N MET A 13 20.52 39.92 -22.52
CA MET A 13 20.00 38.66 -22.00
C MET A 13 18.98 38.05 -22.95
N THR A 14 18.99 36.73 -23.09
CA THR A 14 17.96 35.98 -23.83
C THR A 14 16.68 35.91 -22.99
N LYS A 15 15.67 36.68 -23.38
CA LYS A 15 14.36 36.76 -22.71
C LYS A 15 13.42 35.71 -23.31
N LYS A 16 13.02 34.70 -22.53
CA LYS A 16 12.11 33.61 -22.92
C LYS A 16 11.34 33.07 -21.72
N ALA A 17 10.12 32.58 -21.92
CA ALA A 17 9.37 31.94 -20.83
C ALA A 17 10.10 30.70 -20.29
N LEU A 18 10.05 30.54 -18.98
CA LEU A 18 10.66 29.42 -18.26
C LEU A 18 9.60 28.38 -17.88
N LEU A 19 9.98 27.10 -17.95
CA LEU A 19 9.11 25.98 -17.60
C LEU A 19 9.24 25.65 -16.10
N LYS A 20 8.11 25.61 -15.39
CA LYS A 20 8.07 25.22 -13.97
C LYS A 20 8.53 23.78 -13.80
N ASN A 21 9.19 23.49 -12.68
CA ASN A 21 9.71 22.17 -12.33
C ASN A 21 10.70 21.55 -13.35
N GLN A 22 11.29 22.38 -14.23
CA GLN A 22 12.27 21.96 -15.24
C GLN A 22 13.56 22.78 -15.19
N LYS A 23 14.65 22.25 -15.77
CA LYS A 23 15.94 22.95 -15.89
C LYS A 23 15.89 23.95 -17.03
N ASN A 24 15.97 25.24 -16.72
CA ASN A 24 15.91 26.33 -17.67
C ASN A 24 17.27 27.01 -17.81
N ARG A 25 17.78 27.15 -19.05
CA ARG A 25 19.03 27.86 -19.32
C ARG A 25 18.77 29.27 -19.84
N LEU A 26 19.28 30.27 -19.14
CA LEU A 26 19.36 31.66 -19.60
C LEU A 26 20.78 32.00 -20.05
N VAL A 27 20.91 32.89 -21.03
CA VAL A 27 22.20 33.31 -21.61
C VAL A 27 22.23 34.84 -21.64
N CYS A 28 23.36 35.41 -21.25
CA CYS A 28 23.69 36.82 -21.31
C CYS A 28 24.93 36.99 -22.19
N SER A 29 24.81 37.80 -23.23
CA SER A 29 25.89 38.10 -24.18
C SER A 29 26.44 39.49 -23.88
N ALA A 30 27.75 39.60 -23.70
CA ALA A 30 28.48 40.85 -23.67
C ALA A 30 29.35 40.92 -24.93
N THR A 31 29.06 41.84 -25.85
CA THR A 31 29.76 41.94 -27.14
C THR A 31 30.53 43.25 -27.27
N ASP A 32 31.53 43.23 -28.15
CA ASP A 32 32.23 44.41 -28.69
C ASP A 32 32.99 45.24 -27.63
N PHE A 33 33.59 44.58 -26.64
CA PHE A 33 34.31 45.23 -25.54
C PHE A 33 35.83 45.12 -25.63
N TYR A 34 36.53 46.07 -25.00
CA TYR A 34 37.99 46.06 -24.87
C TYR A 34 38.40 46.90 -23.65
N PRO A 35 39.30 46.44 -22.77
CA PRO A 35 40.20 45.27 -22.88
C PRO A 35 39.55 43.90 -22.57
N ARG A 36 40.29 42.80 -22.73
CA ARG A 36 39.76 41.42 -22.63
C ARG A 36 39.12 41.07 -21.27
N ALA A 37 39.51 41.73 -20.18
CA ALA A 37 39.07 41.38 -18.83
C ALA A 37 37.66 41.93 -18.55
N ILE A 38 36.72 41.03 -18.23
CA ILE A 38 35.31 41.37 -17.96
C ILE A 38 34.77 40.47 -16.84
N THR A 39 33.89 41.02 -16.00
CA THR A 39 33.22 40.26 -14.93
C THR A 39 31.71 40.27 -15.16
N ILE A 40 31.10 39.08 -15.14
CA ILE A 40 29.65 38.92 -15.34
C ILE A 40 29.07 38.21 -14.12
N THR A 41 28.12 38.86 -13.45
CA THR A 41 27.44 38.37 -12.25
C THR A 41 25.95 38.21 -12.51
N TRP A 42 25.41 37.02 -12.23
CA TRP A 42 23.98 36.79 -12.28
C TRP A 42 23.36 37.02 -10.90
N ARG A 43 22.21 37.70 -10.84
CA ARG A 43 21.44 37.88 -9.61
C ARG A 43 20.00 37.42 -9.80
N ARG A 44 19.39 36.89 -8.72
CA ARG A 44 17.96 36.56 -8.61
C ARG A 44 17.40 37.35 -7.44
N ASN A 45 16.45 38.25 -7.71
CA ASN A 45 15.83 39.12 -6.70
C ASN A 45 16.88 39.82 -5.81
N GLY A 46 17.97 40.31 -6.42
CA GLY A 46 19.09 40.95 -5.72
C GLY A 46 20.15 40.00 -5.11
N GLN A 47 19.93 38.69 -5.05
CA GLN A 47 20.91 37.71 -4.54
C GLN A 47 21.78 37.11 -5.65
N VAL A 48 23.10 36.98 -5.42
CA VAL A 48 24.05 36.45 -6.41
C VAL A 48 23.84 34.95 -6.64
N LEU A 49 23.78 34.53 -7.91
CA LEU A 49 23.71 33.14 -8.34
C LEU A 49 25.10 32.58 -8.61
N LEU A 50 25.56 31.66 -7.76
CA LEU A 50 26.88 31.02 -7.86
C LEU A 50 26.97 29.94 -8.97
N THR A 51 25.86 29.61 -9.62
CA THR A 51 25.77 28.54 -10.63
C THR A 51 25.93 29.04 -12.07
N SER A 52 26.43 30.26 -12.28
CA SER A 52 26.69 30.80 -13.61
C SER A 52 27.96 30.23 -14.23
N ASN A 53 27.90 29.92 -15.52
CA ASN A 53 29.02 29.50 -16.35
C ASN A 53 29.30 30.56 -17.42
N THR A 54 30.44 31.24 -17.33
CA THR A 54 30.91 32.24 -18.28
C THR A 54 31.98 31.63 -19.17
N GLY A 55 31.76 31.67 -20.49
CA GLY A 55 32.74 31.19 -21.47
C GLY A 55 33.99 32.08 -21.55
N GLU A 56 34.99 31.65 -22.30
CA GLU A 56 36.16 32.50 -22.56
C GLU A 56 35.84 33.62 -23.55
N PRO A 57 36.30 34.87 -23.32
CA PRO A 57 36.18 35.96 -24.29
C PRO A 57 36.86 35.62 -25.61
N GLN A 58 36.08 35.67 -26.69
CA GLN A 58 36.53 35.43 -28.06
C GLN A 58 36.84 36.76 -28.74
N GLY A 59 37.97 36.82 -29.46
CA GLY A 59 38.36 38.01 -30.21
C GLY A 59 37.54 38.19 -31.48
N ASN A 60 37.03 39.38 -31.69
CA ASN A 60 36.34 39.82 -32.90
C ASN A 60 37.38 40.27 -33.95
N GLY A 61 37.00 40.28 -35.23
CA GLY A 61 37.89 40.68 -36.34
C GLY A 61 38.29 42.17 -36.34
N ASP A 62 37.63 42.97 -35.53
CA ASP A 62 37.86 44.42 -35.35
C ASP A 62 38.77 44.74 -34.15
N GLY A 63 39.26 43.72 -33.42
CA GLY A 63 40.12 43.88 -32.25
C GLY A 63 39.39 43.97 -30.90
N THR A 64 38.06 43.90 -30.89
CA THR A 64 37.25 43.80 -29.65
C THR A 64 37.04 42.35 -29.21
N TYR A 65 36.36 42.12 -28.09
CA TYR A 65 36.03 40.79 -27.57
C TYR A 65 34.52 40.61 -27.36
N SER A 66 34.05 39.37 -27.43
CA SER A 66 32.68 38.96 -27.09
C SER A 66 32.68 37.73 -26.19
N VAL A 67 31.75 37.67 -25.23
CA VAL A 67 31.61 36.53 -24.32
C VAL A 67 30.15 36.25 -23.98
N ASN A 68 29.82 34.96 -23.82
CA ASN A 68 28.51 34.51 -23.37
C ASN A 68 28.63 33.91 -21.96
N SER A 69 27.77 34.37 -21.05
CA SER A 69 27.55 33.77 -19.73
C SER A 69 26.18 33.10 -19.69
N SER A 70 26.03 32.02 -18.94
CA SER A 70 24.77 31.30 -18.80
C SER A 70 24.51 30.82 -17.40
N VAL A 71 23.24 30.75 -17.01
CA VAL A 71 22.81 30.22 -15.71
C VAL A 71 21.67 29.22 -15.90
N ILE A 72 21.64 28.19 -15.04
CA ILE A 72 20.55 27.21 -15.01
C ILE A 72 19.64 27.52 -13.82
N LEU A 73 18.35 27.64 -14.09
CA LEU A 73 17.29 27.92 -13.12
C LEU A 73 16.31 26.73 -13.07
N ASN A 74 15.93 26.29 -11.87
CA ASN A 74 14.92 25.26 -11.64
C ASN A 74 13.78 25.85 -10.81
N PRO A 75 12.84 26.59 -11.42
CA PRO A 75 11.79 27.28 -10.69
C PRO A 75 10.71 26.30 -10.20
N THR A 76 10.28 26.43 -8.94
CA THR A 76 9.19 25.63 -8.35
C THR A 76 7.83 26.33 -8.50
N GLU A 77 6.73 25.58 -8.37
CA GLU A 77 5.36 26.14 -8.46
C GLU A 77 5.08 27.29 -7.49
N THR A 78 5.76 27.30 -6.34
CA THR A 78 5.64 28.32 -5.28
C THR A 78 6.31 29.66 -5.60
N GLN A 79 7.11 29.72 -6.67
CA GLN A 79 7.86 30.92 -7.01
C GLN A 79 7.12 31.74 -8.06
N GLU A 80 6.43 32.79 -7.64
CA GLU A 80 5.80 33.76 -8.54
C GLU A 80 6.68 35.01 -8.73
N LYS A 81 6.84 35.48 -9.97
CA LYS A 81 7.52 36.73 -10.37
C LYS A 81 8.98 36.87 -9.90
N GLN A 82 9.90 36.14 -10.53
CA GLN A 82 11.35 36.29 -10.30
C GLN A 82 11.94 37.37 -11.20
N LEU A 83 12.76 38.26 -10.62
CA LEU A 83 13.62 39.18 -11.36
C LEU A 83 15.02 38.57 -11.47
N ILE A 84 15.47 38.34 -12.72
CA ILE A 84 16.82 37.86 -13.01
C ILE A 84 17.61 39.02 -13.64
N GLU A 85 18.81 39.24 -13.13
CA GLU A 85 19.66 40.35 -13.53
C GLU A 85 21.01 39.79 -14.02
N CYS A 86 21.46 40.22 -15.19
CA CYS A 86 22.83 40.01 -15.65
C CYS A 86 23.57 41.32 -15.50
N GLN A 87 24.46 41.39 -14.50
CA GLN A 87 25.28 42.55 -14.22
C GLN A 87 26.69 42.36 -14.78
N VAL A 88 27.13 43.29 -15.62
CA VAL A 88 28.41 43.27 -16.31
C VAL A 88 29.28 44.43 -15.83
N GLU A 89 30.48 44.09 -15.37
CA GLU A 89 31.51 45.01 -14.92
C GLU A 89 32.71 44.92 -15.87
N HIS A 90 33.18 46.09 -16.31
CA HIS A 90 34.26 46.21 -17.28
C HIS A 90 34.96 47.57 -17.10
N GLU A 91 36.26 47.65 -17.38
CA GLU A 91 37.06 48.85 -17.11
C GLU A 91 36.59 50.10 -17.87
N SER A 92 36.02 49.93 -19.07
CA SER A 92 35.42 51.05 -19.82
C SER A 92 34.13 51.60 -19.19
N LEU A 93 33.59 50.94 -18.16
CA LEU A 93 32.35 51.34 -17.49
C LEU A 93 32.64 52.04 -16.16
N GLY A 94 32.13 53.25 -15.98
CA GLY A 94 32.14 53.93 -14.67
C GLY A 94 31.17 53.34 -13.64
N LYS A 95 30.17 52.58 -14.09
CA LYS A 95 29.20 51.83 -13.27
C LYS A 95 28.80 50.53 -14.00
N PRO A 96 28.48 49.44 -13.28
CA PRO A 96 28.06 48.19 -13.90
C PRO A 96 26.80 48.36 -14.78
N ILE A 97 26.77 47.72 -15.95
CA ILE A 97 25.57 47.64 -16.79
C ILE A 97 24.76 46.43 -16.35
N THR A 98 23.44 46.57 -16.24
CA THR A 98 22.55 45.47 -15.86
C THR A 98 21.44 45.33 -16.90
N ASP A 99 21.26 44.12 -17.46
CA ASP A 99 20.04 43.77 -18.21
C ASP A 99 19.15 42.92 -17.31
N GLU A 100 17.90 43.35 -17.17
CA GLU A 100 16.92 42.77 -16.27
C GLU A 100 15.87 41.98 -17.06
N TYR A 101 15.49 40.83 -16.50
CA TYR A 101 14.43 39.98 -17.02
C TYR A 101 13.47 39.56 -15.91
N SER A 102 12.24 40.08 -16.00
CA SER A 102 11.12 39.56 -15.22
C SER A 102 10.68 38.23 -15.83
N VAL A 103 10.96 37.14 -15.13
CA VAL A 103 10.68 35.78 -15.59
C VAL A 103 9.19 35.61 -15.78
N ILE A 104 8.81 35.24 -17.00
CA ILE A 104 7.47 34.77 -17.34
C ILE A 104 7.52 33.25 -17.27
N TYR A 105 6.60 32.65 -16.52
CA TYR A 105 6.42 31.19 -16.51
C TYR A 105 5.42 30.82 -17.58
N GLY A 106 5.78 29.85 -18.40
CA GLY A 106 4.97 29.42 -19.53
C GLY A 106 4.72 27.93 -19.55
N GLU A 107 3.80 27.52 -20.40
CA GLU A 107 3.52 26.12 -20.72
C GLU A 107 3.85 25.85 -22.20
N THR A 108 4.41 24.68 -22.50
CA THR A 108 4.69 24.28 -23.89
C THR A 108 3.42 23.86 -24.61
N PRO A 109 3.18 24.33 -25.84
CA PRO A 109 2.01 23.96 -26.62
C PRO A 109 1.97 22.45 -26.90
N SER A 110 0.84 21.84 -26.60
CA SER A 110 0.50 20.50 -27.08
C SER A 110 -0.08 20.63 -28.48
N VAL A 111 0.64 20.13 -29.49
CA VAL A 111 0.27 20.26 -30.90
C VAL A 111 -0.32 18.95 -31.40
N GLN A 112 -1.49 19.03 -32.04
CA GLN A 112 -2.09 17.91 -32.75
C GLN A 112 -2.48 18.31 -34.17
N VAL A 113 -2.25 17.40 -35.12
CA VAL A 113 -2.68 17.54 -36.51
C VAL A 113 -3.56 16.36 -36.84
N PHE A 114 -4.78 16.64 -37.31
CA PHE A 114 -5.76 15.60 -37.65
C PHE A 114 -6.54 15.99 -38.90
N SER A 115 -7.13 15.00 -39.58
CA SER A 115 -7.98 15.25 -40.75
C SER A 115 -9.43 14.89 -40.47
N LEU A 116 -10.32 15.82 -40.82
CA LEU A 116 -11.76 15.68 -40.74
C LEU A 116 -12.32 15.43 -42.14
N GLU A 117 -13.27 14.49 -42.24
CA GLU A 117 -14.02 14.25 -43.47
C GLU A 117 -15.27 15.14 -43.50
N MET A 118 -15.39 15.95 -44.55
CA MET A 118 -16.52 16.83 -44.80
C MET A 118 -17.29 16.36 -46.05
N PRO A 119 -18.62 16.52 -46.09
CA PRO A 119 -19.39 16.35 -47.31
C PRO A 119 -18.89 17.34 -48.38
N GLY A 120 -18.52 16.85 -49.56
CA GLY A 120 -17.97 17.71 -50.62
C GLY A 120 -18.97 18.76 -51.14
N PRO A 121 -18.48 19.78 -51.87
CA PRO A 121 -19.34 20.78 -52.50
C PRO A 121 -20.36 20.12 -53.45
N ARG A 122 -21.60 20.60 -53.46
CA ARG A 122 -22.70 20.01 -54.24
C ARG A 122 -22.50 20.03 -55.77
N ASP A 123 -21.48 20.73 -56.26
CA ASP A 123 -21.15 20.81 -57.68
C ASP A 123 -20.30 19.60 -58.17
N MET A 124 -19.85 18.72 -57.26
CA MET A 124 -19.16 17.45 -57.57
C MET A 124 -19.69 16.29 -56.70
N PRO A 125 -20.70 15.54 -57.18
CA PRO A 125 -21.21 14.37 -56.48
C PRO A 125 -20.18 13.23 -56.50
N GLY A 126 -19.79 12.75 -55.32
CA GLY A 126 -18.85 11.63 -55.15
C GLY A 126 -17.48 12.03 -54.57
N GLN A 127 -17.15 13.32 -54.50
CA GLN A 127 -15.90 13.78 -53.92
C GLN A 127 -16.09 14.14 -52.42
N ARG A 128 -15.30 13.55 -51.52
CA ARG A 128 -15.31 13.89 -50.08
C ARG A 128 -14.31 15.00 -49.82
N GLU A 129 -14.71 16.13 -49.25
CA GLU A 129 -13.76 17.19 -48.85
C GLU A 129 -13.04 16.73 -47.59
N ARG A 130 -11.71 16.91 -47.50
CA ARG A 130 -10.97 16.66 -46.25
C ARG A 130 -10.37 17.95 -45.74
N VAL A 131 -10.56 18.24 -44.45
CA VAL A 131 -9.95 19.40 -43.79
C VAL A 131 -8.90 18.91 -42.83
N VAL A 132 -7.66 19.35 -43.01
CA VAL A 132 -6.56 19.08 -42.08
C VAL A 132 -6.50 20.23 -41.08
N VAL A 133 -6.59 19.92 -39.79
CA VAL A 133 -6.58 20.90 -38.70
C VAL A 133 -5.28 20.74 -37.93
N CYS A 134 -4.59 21.85 -37.69
CA CYS A 134 -3.51 21.95 -36.72
C CYS A 134 -4.00 22.72 -35.50
N GLU A 135 -3.87 22.12 -34.33
CA GLU A 135 -4.36 22.68 -33.07
C GLU A 135 -3.23 22.66 -32.03
N ALA A 136 -2.96 23.83 -31.44
CA ALA A 136 -2.05 23.97 -30.31
C ALA A 136 -2.86 24.32 -29.04
N LYS A 137 -2.73 23.51 -27.99
CA LYS A 137 -3.42 23.67 -26.70
C LYS A 137 -2.46 23.89 -25.55
N ARG A 138 -2.97 24.46 -24.45
CA ARG A 138 -2.30 24.54 -23.14
C ARG A 138 -0.91 25.18 -23.22
N PHE A 139 -0.85 26.34 -23.85
CA PHE A 139 0.37 27.14 -23.90
C PHE A 139 0.18 28.48 -23.22
N SER A 140 1.28 29.02 -22.72
CA SER A 140 1.33 30.36 -22.16
C SER A 140 2.75 30.88 -22.34
N PRO A 141 2.96 32.15 -22.74
CA PRO A 141 1.95 33.21 -22.97
C PRO A 141 1.26 33.17 -24.36
N GLU A 142 0.39 34.14 -24.65
CA GLU A 142 -0.50 34.18 -25.84
C GLU A 142 0.21 34.11 -27.19
N ALA A 143 1.42 34.64 -27.28
CA ALA A 143 2.12 34.82 -28.55
C ALA A 143 2.66 33.47 -29.08
N ILE A 144 1.88 32.82 -29.95
CA ILE A 144 2.26 31.62 -30.70
C ILE A 144 2.21 31.88 -32.21
N THR A 145 3.04 31.20 -32.98
CA THR A 145 3.00 31.26 -34.46
C THR A 145 2.81 29.86 -35.02
N LEU A 146 1.72 29.67 -35.77
CA LEU A 146 1.39 28.45 -36.49
C LEU A 146 1.61 28.68 -37.99
N ASN A 147 2.45 27.86 -38.63
CA ASN A 147 2.75 27.93 -40.06
C ASN A 147 2.53 26.56 -40.72
N TRP A 148 1.79 26.53 -41.83
CA TRP A 148 1.79 25.35 -42.72
C TRP A 148 3.02 25.39 -43.62
N LYS A 149 3.63 24.24 -43.89
CA LYS A 149 4.72 24.14 -44.88
C LYS A 149 4.24 24.14 -46.35
N LEU A 150 2.92 24.09 -46.61
CA LEU A 150 2.28 24.21 -47.94
C LEU A 150 1.37 25.46 -48.01
N GLU A 151 1.42 26.21 -49.12
CA GLU A 151 0.64 27.46 -49.33
C GLU A 151 -0.88 27.21 -49.39
N GLY A 152 -1.63 27.67 -48.37
CA GLY A 152 -3.10 27.60 -48.31
C GLY A 152 -3.72 28.72 -47.45
N LYS A 153 -5.00 29.05 -47.69
CA LYS A 153 -5.68 30.21 -47.07
C LYS A 153 -5.82 30.07 -45.54
N LEU A 154 -5.14 30.97 -44.80
CA LEU A 154 -5.22 31.09 -43.36
C LEU A 154 -6.57 31.66 -42.89
N ALA A 155 -7.15 31.05 -41.87
CA ALA A 155 -7.98 31.73 -40.90
C ALA A 155 -7.51 31.33 -39.51
N LYS A 156 -7.32 32.34 -38.65
CA LYS A 156 -6.84 32.21 -37.27
C LYS A 156 -7.97 32.54 -36.31
N THR A 157 -8.09 31.78 -35.22
CA THR A 157 -9.01 32.10 -34.12
C THR A 157 -8.27 31.92 -32.80
N PRO A 158 -7.84 33.02 -32.15
CA PRO A 158 -7.27 32.95 -30.81
C PRO A 158 -8.38 32.74 -29.76
N GLY A 159 -8.16 31.80 -28.85
CA GLY A 159 -9.04 31.55 -27.71
C GLY A 159 -8.26 31.55 -26.40
N LYS A 160 -8.72 32.32 -25.40
CA LYS A 160 -8.16 32.30 -24.04
C LYS A 160 -8.92 31.29 -23.17
N ASN A 161 -8.17 30.41 -22.52
CA ASN A 161 -8.66 29.41 -21.58
C ASN A 161 -8.73 30.03 -20.16
N GLU A 162 -9.51 29.42 -19.27
CA GLU A 162 -9.76 29.99 -17.94
C GLU A 162 -8.67 29.75 -16.91
N ASP A 163 -7.79 28.78 -17.18
CA ASP A 163 -6.53 28.56 -16.46
C ASP A 163 -5.45 29.62 -16.80
N GLY A 164 -5.77 30.58 -17.68
CA GLY A 164 -4.86 31.61 -18.15
C GLY A 164 -3.98 31.19 -19.34
N THR A 165 -4.14 29.97 -19.85
CA THR A 165 -3.47 29.47 -21.07
C THR A 165 -4.24 29.84 -22.34
N PHE A 166 -3.65 29.64 -23.51
CA PHE A 166 -4.21 30.00 -24.80
C PHE A 166 -4.35 28.77 -25.70
N THR A 167 -5.23 28.89 -26.70
CA THR A 167 -5.48 27.89 -27.74
C THR A 167 -5.54 28.60 -29.10
N GLU A 168 -4.79 28.12 -30.10
CA GLU A 168 -4.82 28.64 -31.48
C GLU A 168 -4.93 27.48 -32.49
N GLN A 169 -5.64 27.72 -33.59
CA GLN A 169 -5.93 26.72 -34.63
C GLN A 169 -5.75 27.30 -36.05
N ILE A 170 -5.26 26.48 -36.98
CA ILE A 170 -5.28 26.74 -38.43
C ILE A 170 -5.77 25.50 -39.18
N TYR A 171 -6.52 25.69 -40.27
CA TYR A 171 -7.05 24.62 -41.10
C TYR A 171 -6.63 24.73 -42.57
N TYR A 172 -6.46 23.57 -43.23
CA TYR A 172 -6.10 23.41 -44.64
C TYR A 172 -7.17 22.57 -45.36
N ARG A 173 -7.57 22.93 -46.59
CA ARG A 173 -8.60 22.23 -47.37
C ARG A 173 -7.96 21.35 -48.45
N VAL A 174 -8.37 20.09 -48.51
CA VAL A 174 -7.87 19.09 -49.45
C VAL A 174 -9.05 18.48 -50.23
N TYR A 175 -8.89 18.37 -51.55
CA TYR A 175 -9.85 17.71 -52.45
C TYR A 175 -9.22 16.42 -53.00
N PRO A 176 -9.48 15.26 -52.38
CA PRO A 176 -9.01 13.95 -52.82
C PRO A 176 -9.40 13.64 -54.27
N SER A 177 -8.47 13.13 -55.07
CA SER A 177 -8.74 12.39 -56.31
C SER A 177 -8.28 10.93 -56.15
N PRO A 178 -8.94 9.94 -56.76
CA PRO A 178 -8.56 8.52 -56.66
C PRO A 178 -7.13 8.21 -57.10
N ASP A 179 -6.54 9.09 -57.93
CA ASP A 179 -5.18 8.96 -58.48
C ASP A 179 -4.12 9.68 -57.65
N ASN A 180 -4.48 10.39 -56.56
CA ASN A 180 -3.52 11.15 -55.76
C ASN A 180 -2.74 10.23 -54.81
N GLU A 181 -1.40 10.35 -54.81
CA GLU A 181 -0.55 9.73 -53.78
C GLU A 181 -0.79 10.36 -52.39
N PRO A 182 -0.52 9.63 -51.29
CA PRO A 182 -0.64 10.17 -49.94
C PRO A 182 0.18 11.45 -49.77
N GLU A 183 -0.45 12.52 -49.28
CA GLU A 183 0.19 13.82 -49.09
C GLU A 183 0.41 14.09 -47.59
N ASP A 184 1.63 14.53 -47.25
CA ASP A 184 2.07 14.80 -45.88
C ASP A 184 1.82 16.27 -45.51
N PHE A 185 0.89 16.52 -44.58
CA PHE A 185 0.62 17.87 -44.08
C PHE A 185 1.42 18.15 -42.82
N SER A 186 2.44 19.01 -42.92
CA SER A 186 3.30 19.39 -41.80
C SER A 186 2.95 20.79 -41.27
N CYS A 187 2.57 20.85 -39.99
CA CYS A 187 2.35 22.08 -39.25
C CYS A 187 3.56 22.40 -38.38
N GLU A 188 4.14 23.60 -38.54
CA GLU A 188 5.23 24.11 -37.73
C GLU A 188 4.71 25.11 -36.71
N VAL A 189 5.00 24.87 -35.43
CA VAL A 189 4.55 25.66 -34.29
C VAL A 189 5.74 26.27 -33.59
N GLN A 190 5.78 27.60 -33.56
CA GLN A 190 6.81 28.39 -32.89
C GLN A 190 6.20 29.07 -31.66
N HIS A 191 6.86 28.95 -30.52
CA HIS A 191 6.41 29.51 -29.25
C HIS A 191 7.64 29.82 -28.39
N GLU A 192 7.55 30.83 -27.53
CA GLU A 192 8.70 31.30 -26.74
C GLU A 192 9.19 30.31 -25.67
N THR A 193 8.39 29.31 -25.29
CA THR A 193 8.82 28.20 -24.43
C THR A 193 9.61 27.12 -25.18
N LEU A 194 9.67 27.18 -26.52
CA LEU A 194 10.31 26.17 -27.36
C LEU A 194 11.72 26.59 -27.78
N LEU A 195 12.69 25.67 -27.64
CA LEU A 195 14.05 25.85 -28.15
C LEU A 195 14.13 25.71 -29.68
N ASN A 196 13.30 24.82 -30.23
CA ASN A 196 13.14 24.57 -31.66
C ASN A 196 11.64 24.50 -31.98
N PRO A 197 11.19 24.92 -33.17
CA PRO A 197 9.80 24.78 -33.59
C PRO A 197 9.32 23.32 -33.52
N ILE A 198 8.11 23.08 -33.03
CA ILE A 198 7.48 21.75 -33.12
C ILE A 198 6.97 21.58 -34.54
N THR A 199 7.39 20.52 -35.24
CA THR A 199 6.78 20.14 -36.51
C THR A 199 5.96 18.87 -36.29
N GLN A 200 4.65 18.94 -36.51
CA GLN A 200 3.76 17.79 -36.47
C GLN A 200 3.22 17.52 -37.87
N THR A 201 3.34 16.26 -38.32
CA THR A 201 2.95 15.84 -39.67
C THR A 201 1.78 14.87 -39.61
N HIS A 202 0.78 15.07 -40.46
CA HIS A 202 -0.34 14.16 -40.63
C HIS A 202 -0.47 13.71 -42.08
N GLN A 203 -0.55 12.39 -42.29
CA GLN A 203 -0.75 11.79 -43.60
C GLN A 203 -2.23 11.68 -43.91
N VAL A 204 -2.64 12.28 -45.04
CA VAL A 204 -4.00 12.07 -45.56
C VAL A 204 -3.96 10.89 -46.54
N ARG A 205 -4.54 9.76 -46.12
CA ARG A 205 -4.73 8.57 -46.97
C ARG A 205 -6.05 8.68 -47.72
N TYR A 206 -6.02 8.49 -49.03
CA TYR A 206 -7.20 8.48 -49.89
C TYR A 206 -7.65 7.02 -50.10
N PHE A 207 -8.85 6.66 -49.63
CA PHE A 207 -9.41 5.33 -49.80
C PHE A 207 -10.37 5.31 -50.99
N SER A 208 -10.20 4.38 -51.93
CA SER A 208 -11.15 4.11 -53.01
C SER A 208 -12.26 3.18 -52.50
N ASP A 209 -13.51 3.65 -52.48
CA ASP A 209 -14.67 2.78 -52.28
C ASP A 209 -14.93 2.00 -53.59
N GLN A 210 -14.33 0.83 -53.75
CA GLN A 210 -14.81 -0.22 -54.65
C GLN A 210 -15.35 -1.38 -53.81
N ASP A 211 -16.65 -1.34 -53.48
CA ASP A 211 -17.53 -2.51 -53.52
C ASP A 211 -18.93 -2.17 -52.99
N LYS A 212 -19.92 -2.21 -53.89
CA LYS A 212 -21.26 -2.78 -53.67
C LYS A 212 -22.02 -2.80 -54.99
N SER A 213 -22.28 -4.01 -55.48
CA SER A 213 -22.95 -4.31 -56.73
C SER A 213 -24.48 -4.46 -56.60
N ASN A 214 -25.17 -3.89 -57.60
CA ASN A 214 -26.30 -4.36 -58.42
C ASN A 214 -27.67 -4.82 -57.83
N HIS A 215 -28.75 -4.14 -58.26
CA HIS A 215 -29.81 -4.61 -59.22
C HIS A 215 -30.87 -3.48 -59.38
N LEU A 216 -31.12 -2.88 -60.56
CA LEU A 216 -31.80 -3.29 -61.81
C LEU A 216 -33.21 -2.68 -61.90
N GLY A 217 -33.42 -1.85 -62.94
CA GLY A 217 -34.70 -1.25 -63.31
C GLY A 217 -34.54 -0.40 -64.58
N LEU A 218 -34.50 -1.07 -65.73
CA LEU A 218 -34.37 -0.58 -67.10
C LEU A 218 -35.40 0.51 -67.50
N ALA A 219 -34.98 1.48 -68.32
CA ALA A 219 -35.61 1.91 -69.60
C ALA A 219 -35.01 3.25 -70.05
N PHE A 220 -34.00 3.24 -70.92
CA PHE A 220 -34.08 3.35 -72.39
C PHE A 220 -34.38 4.76 -72.94
N LEU A 221 -33.31 5.32 -73.54
CA LEU A 221 -33.24 6.13 -74.77
C LEU A 221 -33.67 7.61 -74.78
N LEU A 222 -32.66 8.45 -74.54
CA LEU A 222 -32.07 9.41 -75.48
C LEU A 222 -32.74 9.59 -76.87
N GLY A 223 -32.91 10.85 -77.26
CA GLY A 223 -33.18 11.27 -78.64
C GLY A 223 -33.72 12.70 -78.71
N MET A 224 -32.92 13.70 -78.35
CA MET A 224 -32.32 14.63 -79.34
C MET A 224 -33.35 15.29 -80.27
N LEU A 225 -33.58 16.59 -80.06
CA LEU A 225 -33.51 17.71 -81.05
C LEU A 225 -34.39 18.87 -80.57
N VAL A 226 -33.82 19.87 -79.88
CA VAL A 226 -33.26 21.13 -80.42
C VAL A 226 -34.30 22.26 -80.56
N SER A 227 -33.92 23.40 -79.97
CA SER A 227 -34.50 24.76 -80.06
C SER A 227 -35.74 25.03 -79.20
N MET A 228 -35.65 26.09 -78.37
CA MET A 228 -36.71 26.67 -77.51
C MET A 228 -36.73 26.26 -76.02
N ALA A 229 -35.58 26.27 -75.34
CA ALA A 229 -35.62 26.36 -73.86
C ALA A 229 -34.47 27.15 -73.25
N GLY A 230 -33.90 28.14 -73.96
CA GLY A 230 -32.99 29.10 -73.33
C GLY A 230 -33.66 29.85 -72.17
N ILE A 231 -34.96 30.14 -72.30
CA ILE A 231 -35.78 30.78 -71.26
C ILE A 231 -36.23 29.77 -70.20
N GLY A 232 -36.50 28.51 -70.58
CA GLY A 232 -36.86 27.43 -69.66
C GLY A 232 -35.68 26.96 -68.81
N VAL A 233 -34.47 26.93 -69.36
CA VAL A 233 -33.23 26.65 -68.63
C VAL A 233 -32.79 27.87 -67.84
N LEU A 234 -33.04 29.11 -68.28
CA LEU A 234 -32.81 30.28 -67.41
C LEU A 234 -33.84 30.35 -66.29
N LEU A 235 -35.13 30.10 -66.53
CA LEU A 235 -36.16 30.06 -65.49
C LEU A 235 -36.00 28.84 -64.61
N TRP A 236 -35.59 27.69 -65.13
CA TRP A 236 -35.20 26.55 -64.34
C TRP A 236 -33.91 26.86 -63.59
N PHE A 237 -32.88 27.49 -64.15
CA PHE A 237 -31.66 27.90 -63.43
C PHE A 237 -31.91 29.02 -62.42
N LEU A 238 -32.88 29.90 -62.67
CA LEU A 238 -33.31 30.97 -61.76
C LEU A 238 -34.25 30.44 -60.68
N LEU A 239 -35.13 29.47 -60.97
CA LEU A 239 -35.97 28.76 -60.00
C LEU A 239 -35.18 27.68 -59.27
N TYR A 240 -34.15 27.11 -59.87
CA TYR A 240 -33.18 26.17 -59.32
C TYR A 240 -32.24 26.96 -58.41
N LYS A 241 -31.71 28.12 -58.82
CA LYS A 241 -31.10 29.09 -57.88
C LYS A 241 -32.10 29.48 -56.77
N LYS A 242 -33.34 29.83 -57.07
CA LYS A 242 -34.29 30.30 -56.05
C LYS A 242 -34.76 29.19 -55.09
N LYS A 243 -34.78 27.92 -55.51
CA LYS A 243 -35.23 26.76 -54.73
C LYS A 243 -34.08 26.01 -54.04
N TYR A 244 -32.86 26.02 -54.60
CA TYR A 244 -31.67 25.38 -54.01
C TYR A 244 -30.79 26.33 -53.19
N PHE A 245 -30.66 27.62 -53.54
CA PHE A 245 -29.78 28.58 -52.84
C PHE A 245 -30.39 29.22 -51.57
N GLN A 246 -31.53 28.72 -51.07
CA GLN A 246 -32.23 29.24 -49.88
C GLN A 246 -32.41 28.23 -48.74
N HIS A 247 -31.57 27.20 -48.68
CA HIS A 247 -31.55 26.28 -47.53
C HIS A 247 -30.23 26.44 -46.78
N PHE A 248 -30.26 27.23 -45.70
CA PHE A 248 -29.15 27.25 -44.74
C PHE A 248 -29.00 25.85 -44.13
N MET A 249 -27.76 25.43 -43.87
CA MET A 249 -27.43 24.10 -43.33
C MET A 249 -26.87 24.25 -41.92
N VAL A 250 -27.10 23.27 -41.05
CA VAL A 250 -26.58 23.24 -39.69
C VAL A 250 -25.82 21.92 -39.53
N SER A 251 -24.62 21.97 -38.95
CA SER A 251 -23.82 20.79 -38.65
C SER A 251 -24.40 20.03 -37.44
N PRO A 252 -24.02 18.76 -37.22
CA PRO A 252 -24.13 18.14 -35.91
C PRO A 252 -23.51 19.02 -34.80
N ILE A 253 -23.94 18.84 -33.56
CA ILE A 253 -23.20 19.36 -32.40
C ILE A 253 -21.98 18.47 -32.20
N TYR A 254 -20.84 19.11 -32.00
CA TYR A 254 -19.60 18.43 -31.72
C TYR A 254 -19.09 18.85 -30.34
N GLY A 255 -18.49 17.93 -29.62
CA GLY A 255 -17.94 18.16 -28.29
C GLY A 255 -17.20 16.93 -27.79
N PRO A 256 -16.63 16.98 -26.58
CA PRO A 256 -15.99 15.81 -25.99
C PRO A 256 -17.04 14.71 -25.76
N GLU A 257 -16.69 13.45 -26.02
CA GLU A 257 -17.61 12.32 -25.77
C GLU A 257 -17.94 12.17 -24.28
N THR A 258 -17.01 12.54 -23.39
CA THR A 258 -17.11 12.47 -21.94
C THR A 258 -16.27 13.58 -21.28
N SER A 259 -16.51 13.93 -20.01
CA SER A 259 -15.65 14.86 -19.26
C SER A 259 -15.55 14.51 -17.77
N ASN A 260 -14.56 15.10 -17.11
CA ASN A 260 -14.42 15.07 -15.65
C ASN A 260 -15.19 16.23 -15.01
N GLU A 261 -15.32 16.20 -13.68
CA GLU A 261 -16.03 17.22 -12.92
C GLU A 261 -15.17 18.49 -12.88
N ASN A 262 -15.80 19.65 -13.03
CA ASN A 262 -15.15 20.97 -13.09
C ASN A 262 -14.23 21.23 -14.31
N ASP A 263 -13.99 20.24 -15.19
CA ASP A 263 -13.33 20.45 -16.48
C ASP A 263 -14.33 21.14 -17.44
N LYS A 264 -14.03 22.36 -17.92
CA LYS A 264 -14.93 23.06 -18.84
C LYS A 264 -15.06 22.34 -20.18
N VAL A 265 -16.28 21.91 -20.49
CA VAL A 265 -16.62 21.29 -21.77
C VAL A 265 -17.06 22.36 -22.76
N THR A 266 -16.66 22.19 -24.01
CA THR A 266 -17.06 23.08 -25.10
C THR A 266 -17.78 22.28 -26.17
N PHE A 267 -19.02 22.66 -26.46
CA PHE A 267 -19.81 22.12 -27.56
C PHE A 267 -19.91 23.16 -28.67
N TYR A 268 -19.67 22.76 -29.92
CA TYR A 268 -19.72 23.64 -31.07
C TYR A 268 -20.72 23.18 -32.13
N CYS A 269 -21.34 24.16 -32.78
CA CYS A 269 -22.25 23.93 -33.90
C CYS A 269 -22.06 25.02 -34.96
N VAL A 270 -22.20 24.64 -36.23
CA VAL A 270 -21.89 25.52 -37.36
C VAL A 270 -23.05 25.56 -38.34
N ALA A 271 -23.49 26.77 -38.68
CA ALA A 271 -24.46 27.01 -39.73
C ALA A 271 -23.81 27.66 -40.97
N PHE A 272 -24.19 27.15 -42.14
CA PHE A 272 -23.69 27.59 -43.44
C PHE A 272 -24.81 28.23 -44.26
N ASN A 273 -24.45 29.20 -45.11
CA ASN A 273 -25.38 29.91 -46.01
C ASN A 273 -26.52 30.64 -45.26
N CYS A 274 -26.17 31.29 -44.15
CA CYS A 274 -27.07 32.04 -43.30
C CYS A 274 -27.27 33.48 -43.82
N LEU A 275 -28.45 34.07 -43.60
CA LEU A 275 -28.69 35.49 -43.89
C LEU A 275 -28.24 36.38 -42.72
N LYS A 276 -27.96 37.67 -42.95
CA LYS A 276 -27.36 38.58 -41.94
C LYS A 276 -28.12 38.65 -40.59
N ALA A 277 -29.41 38.33 -40.58
CA ALA A 277 -30.23 38.25 -39.37
C ALA A 277 -30.43 36.78 -38.96
N THR A 278 -29.36 36.12 -38.50
CA THR A 278 -29.43 34.74 -37.99
C THR A 278 -29.36 34.74 -36.46
N GLU A 279 -30.37 34.16 -35.84
CA GLU A 279 -30.44 33.96 -34.39
C GLU A 279 -29.99 32.54 -34.04
N VAL A 280 -29.28 32.42 -32.92
CA VAL A 280 -28.76 31.15 -32.40
C VAL A 280 -29.35 30.90 -31.01
N THR A 281 -29.71 29.67 -30.69
CA THR A 281 -30.21 29.35 -29.35
C THR A 281 -29.71 27.97 -28.94
N TRP A 282 -29.18 27.88 -27.73
CA TRP A 282 -28.82 26.60 -27.11
C TRP A 282 -29.92 26.18 -26.14
N CYS A 283 -30.31 24.92 -26.17
CA CYS A 283 -31.26 24.34 -25.23
C CYS A 283 -30.65 23.10 -24.58
N VAL A 284 -31.01 22.87 -23.32
CA VAL A 284 -30.58 21.72 -22.53
C VAL A 284 -31.82 21.02 -21.99
N THR A 285 -31.88 19.70 -22.07
CA THR A 285 -32.97 18.89 -21.50
C THR A 285 -32.45 18.04 -20.34
N GLU A 286 -33.15 18.13 -19.22
CA GLU A 286 -32.93 17.32 -18.01
C GLU A 286 -33.62 15.95 -18.13
N THR A 287 -33.28 15.03 -17.25
CA THR A 287 -33.90 13.70 -17.07
C THR A 287 -35.43 13.73 -16.91
N ASP A 288 -36.01 14.86 -16.49
CA ASP A 288 -37.47 15.05 -16.29
C ASP A 288 -38.20 15.64 -17.52
N GLY A 289 -37.50 15.80 -18.65
CA GLY A 289 -38.12 15.98 -19.97
C GLY A 289 -38.58 17.39 -20.33
N LYS A 290 -38.22 18.44 -19.57
CA LYS A 290 -38.50 19.84 -19.95
C LYS A 290 -37.26 20.52 -20.56
N PRO A 291 -37.32 21.00 -21.82
CA PRO A 291 -36.21 21.74 -22.42
C PRO A 291 -36.09 23.14 -21.82
N VAL A 292 -34.92 23.45 -21.25
CA VAL A 292 -34.53 24.78 -20.78
C VAL A 292 -33.78 25.49 -21.89
N THR A 293 -34.27 26.66 -22.30
CA THR A 293 -33.61 27.50 -23.32
C THR A 293 -32.60 28.42 -22.64
N LEU A 294 -31.36 28.46 -23.14
CA LEU A 294 -30.30 29.30 -22.59
C LEU A 294 -30.40 30.73 -23.16
N PRO A 295 -30.59 31.73 -22.30
CA PRO A 295 -30.69 33.13 -22.70
C PRO A 295 -29.33 33.70 -23.13
N HIS A 296 -29.36 34.59 -24.13
CA HIS A 296 -28.16 35.33 -24.57
C HIS A 296 -27.73 36.32 -23.49
N PRO A 297 -26.46 36.31 -23.03
CA PRO A 297 -26.03 37.19 -21.95
C PRO A 297 -26.12 38.65 -22.38
N ARG A 298 -27.15 39.36 -21.90
CA ARG A 298 -27.29 40.82 -22.01
C ARG A 298 -27.10 41.41 -20.62
N THR A 299 -25.88 41.90 -20.39
CA THR A 299 -25.46 42.71 -19.24
C THR A 299 -25.64 42.03 -17.86
N LYS A 300 -24.68 42.32 -16.97
CA LYS A 300 -24.68 41.88 -15.58
C LYS A 300 -25.99 42.29 -14.91
N ASP A 301 -26.86 41.34 -14.64
CA ASP A 301 -27.71 41.29 -13.45
C ASP A 301 -28.16 39.83 -13.24
N GLU A 302 -28.47 39.52 -11.99
CA GLU A 302 -28.49 38.19 -11.37
C GLU A 302 -29.64 37.28 -11.84
N GLU A 303 -29.41 35.97 -11.68
CA GLU A 303 -30.25 34.80 -12.00
C GLU A 303 -30.32 34.35 -13.47
N GLU A 304 -29.25 33.72 -13.97
CA GLU A 304 -29.35 32.77 -15.09
C GLU A 304 -28.16 31.81 -15.07
N ARG A 305 -28.21 30.83 -14.15
CA ARG A 305 -27.26 29.72 -14.08
C ARG A 305 -27.81 28.53 -14.85
N LEU A 306 -26.96 27.84 -15.62
CA LEU A 306 -27.31 26.59 -16.29
C LEU A 306 -27.33 25.49 -15.23
N LEU A 307 -28.53 25.19 -14.70
CA LEU A 307 -28.70 24.16 -13.67
C LEU A 307 -27.77 24.36 -12.45
N GLY A 308 -27.53 25.61 -12.06
CA GLY A 308 -26.64 25.97 -10.95
C GLY A 308 -25.17 26.25 -11.32
N CYS A 309 -24.76 26.00 -12.58
CA CYS A 309 -23.39 26.24 -13.07
C CYS A 309 -23.30 27.50 -13.96
N ASP A 310 -22.14 28.17 -13.92
CA ASP A 310 -21.84 29.29 -14.82
C ASP A 310 -21.54 28.77 -16.23
N TYR A 311 -22.13 29.41 -17.26
CA TYR A 311 -21.92 29.06 -18.66
C TYR A 311 -21.52 30.29 -19.48
N THR A 312 -20.87 30.05 -20.61
CA THR A 312 -20.48 31.08 -21.58
C THR A 312 -20.92 30.65 -22.98
N MET A 313 -21.52 31.58 -23.73
CA MET A 313 -21.84 31.38 -25.14
C MET A 313 -21.01 32.32 -26.01
N ARG A 314 -20.45 31.79 -27.10
CA ARG A 314 -19.74 32.57 -28.12
C ARG A 314 -20.37 32.32 -29.48
N THR A 315 -20.53 33.37 -30.29
CA THR A 315 -21.06 33.26 -31.64
C THR A 315 -20.26 34.15 -32.59
N ASP A 316 -19.62 33.53 -33.57
CA ASP A 316 -18.79 34.20 -34.58
C ASP A 316 -19.47 34.13 -35.95
N GLN A 317 -19.45 35.24 -36.69
CA GLN A 317 -20.03 35.34 -38.03
C GLN A 317 -18.95 35.72 -39.05
N SER A 318 -18.81 34.94 -40.13
CA SER A 318 -17.82 35.18 -41.19
C SER A 318 -18.41 34.88 -42.56
N GLY A 319 -18.34 35.83 -43.51
CA GLY A 319 -18.82 35.61 -44.88
C GLY A 319 -18.96 36.89 -45.71
N ASP A 320 -19.13 36.71 -47.02
CA ASP A 320 -19.26 37.78 -48.00
C ASP A 320 -20.67 38.42 -47.97
N ASN A 321 -20.85 39.62 -48.51
CA ASN A 321 -21.95 40.57 -48.25
C ASN A 321 -23.42 40.08 -48.38
N LYS A 322 -23.69 38.83 -48.79
CA LYS A 322 -25.03 38.20 -48.94
C LYS A 322 -25.27 36.90 -48.16
N LEU A 323 -24.24 36.10 -47.81
CA LEU A 323 -24.37 34.80 -47.14
C LEU A 323 -23.24 34.62 -46.11
N GLN A 324 -23.59 34.28 -44.88
CA GLN A 324 -22.67 34.16 -43.75
C GLN A 324 -22.55 32.72 -43.26
N LYS A 325 -21.36 32.38 -42.75
CA LYS A 325 -21.11 31.22 -41.89
C LYS A 325 -21.23 31.69 -40.44
N VAL A 326 -22.03 31.01 -39.63
CA VAL A 326 -22.21 31.31 -38.20
C VAL A 326 -21.68 30.11 -37.40
N ILE A 327 -20.73 30.36 -36.52
CA ILE A 327 -20.16 29.35 -35.60
C ILE A 327 -20.60 29.74 -34.21
N THR A 328 -21.13 28.79 -33.44
CA THR A 328 -21.48 29.02 -32.03
C THR A 328 -20.84 27.96 -31.14
N ALA A 329 -20.48 28.36 -29.93
CA ALA A 329 -19.92 27.52 -28.89
C ALA A 329 -20.64 27.73 -27.56
N LEU A 330 -21.04 26.62 -26.91
CA LEU A 330 -21.53 26.57 -25.54
C LEU A 330 -20.43 26.00 -24.64
N ILE A 331 -20.09 26.72 -23.58
CA ILE A 331 -19.01 26.38 -22.65
C ILE A 331 -19.57 26.36 -21.23
N PHE A 332 -19.41 25.27 -20.50
CA PHE A 332 -19.79 25.20 -19.08
C PHE A 332 -18.95 24.14 -18.35
N ALA A 333 -18.92 24.21 -17.01
CA ALA A 333 -18.33 23.17 -16.17
C ALA A 333 -19.43 22.19 -15.73
N PRO A 334 -19.40 20.92 -16.17
CA PRO A 334 -20.42 19.95 -15.80
C PRO A 334 -20.23 19.48 -14.35
N SER A 335 -21.34 19.36 -13.63
CA SER A 335 -21.42 18.70 -12.32
C SER A 335 -22.28 17.44 -12.41
N VAL A 336 -21.84 16.38 -11.73
CA VAL A 336 -22.48 15.06 -11.76
C VAL A 336 -23.92 15.11 -11.24
N SER A 337 -24.15 15.93 -10.21
CA SER A 337 -25.47 16.14 -9.58
C SER A 337 -26.56 16.68 -10.51
N HIS A 338 -26.20 17.36 -11.60
CA HIS A 338 -27.14 18.02 -12.53
C HIS A 338 -26.97 17.58 -14.00
N HIS A 339 -25.90 16.85 -14.35
CA HIS A 339 -25.51 16.58 -15.76
C HIS A 339 -25.14 15.11 -16.03
N SER A 340 -25.70 14.15 -15.28
CA SER A 340 -25.42 12.72 -15.45
C SER A 340 -25.86 12.17 -16.82
N ASN A 341 -27.01 12.63 -17.33
CA ASN A 341 -27.53 12.37 -18.67
C ASN A 341 -28.23 13.62 -19.21
N MET A 342 -27.71 14.18 -20.30
CA MET A 342 -28.20 15.44 -20.84
C MET A 342 -28.31 15.37 -22.36
N THR A 343 -29.37 15.96 -22.92
CA THR A 343 -29.41 16.24 -24.37
C THR A 343 -29.23 17.73 -24.61
N ILE A 344 -28.18 18.04 -25.36
CA ILE A 344 -27.83 19.39 -25.78
C ILE A 344 -28.42 19.61 -27.16
N VAL A 345 -29.13 20.71 -27.35
CA VAL A 345 -29.76 21.08 -28.62
C VAL A 345 -29.24 22.44 -29.07
N CYS A 346 -28.79 22.55 -30.31
CA CYS A 346 -28.39 23.80 -30.92
C CYS A 346 -29.35 24.16 -32.05
N LYS A 347 -29.94 25.35 -31.97
CA LYS A 347 -31.00 25.83 -32.85
C LYS A 347 -30.56 27.10 -33.57
N PHE A 348 -30.72 27.11 -34.89
CA PHE A 348 -30.46 28.28 -35.74
C PHE A 348 -31.74 28.72 -36.45
N THR A 349 -32.03 30.02 -36.40
CA THR A 349 -33.15 30.63 -37.10
C THR A 349 -32.64 31.69 -38.06
N SER A 350 -32.83 31.47 -39.36
CA SER A 350 -32.42 32.38 -40.45
C SER A 350 -33.58 32.56 -41.42
N ASP A 351 -34.03 33.81 -41.62
CA ASP A 351 -35.13 34.18 -42.53
C ASP A 351 -36.44 33.42 -42.25
N GLY A 352 -36.82 33.38 -40.97
CA GLY A 352 -38.05 32.72 -40.49
C GLY A 352 -38.02 31.19 -40.52
N LYS A 353 -36.96 30.57 -41.07
CA LYS A 353 -36.76 29.13 -41.08
C LYS A 353 -35.84 28.73 -39.92
N THR A 354 -36.19 27.64 -39.25
CA THR A 354 -35.46 27.12 -38.08
C THR A 354 -34.92 25.73 -38.37
N LYS A 355 -33.68 25.45 -37.95
CA LYS A 355 -33.07 24.12 -37.95
C LYS A 355 -32.39 23.86 -36.61
N GLU A 356 -32.54 22.65 -36.10
CA GLU A 356 -31.95 22.21 -34.84
C GLU A 356 -31.17 20.91 -35.02
N THR A 357 -30.18 20.71 -34.17
CA THR A 357 -29.40 19.49 -34.04
C THR A 357 -29.30 19.14 -32.57
N GLU A 358 -29.27 17.84 -32.25
CA GLU A 358 -29.21 17.32 -30.89
C GLU A 358 -27.97 16.43 -30.68
N LEU A 359 -27.44 16.44 -29.45
CA LEU A 359 -26.38 15.55 -28.98
C LEU A 359 -26.73 15.03 -27.59
N LYS A 360 -26.78 13.70 -27.46
CA LYS A 360 -26.88 13.02 -26.17
C LYS A 360 -25.49 12.90 -25.56
N TRP A 361 -25.32 13.33 -24.32
CA TRP A 361 -24.01 13.41 -23.66
C TRP A 361 -24.11 12.97 -22.19
N SER A 362 -23.09 12.26 -21.69
CA SER A 362 -23.05 11.70 -20.33
C SER A 362 -21.68 11.78 -19.68
N PHE A 363 -21.67 11.76 -18.35
CA PHE A 363 -20.49 11.87 -17.49
C PHE A 363 -19.85 10.50 -17.20
N THR A 364 -18.52 10.39 -17.09
CA THR A 364 -17.83 9.10 -16.78
C THR A 364 -17.53 8.93 -15.29
N LEU A 365 -18.12 7.92 -14.68
CA LEU A 365 -17.94 7.57 -13.28
C LEU A 365 -17.01 6.36 -13.13
N ARG A 366 -16.09 6.40 -12.16
CA ARG A 366 -15.26 5.25 -11.78
C ARG A 366 -15.54 4.82 -10.35
N LYS A 367 -15.79 3.51 -10.19
CA LYS A 367 -16.05 2.89 -8.89
C LYS A 367 -14.78 2.65 -8.09
N PRO A 368 -14.77 2.94 -6.77
CA PRO A 368 -13.66 2.61 -5.90
C PRO A 368 -13.29 1.13 -5.94
N GLN A 369 -12.00 0.86 -6.11
CA GLN A 369 -11.44 -0.49 -6.11
C GLN A 369 -10.80 -0.80 -4.75
N VAL A 370 -10.94 -2.04 -4.29
CA VAL A 370 -10.40 -2.53 -3.01
C VAL A 370 -9.61 -3.82 -3.28
N SER A 371 -8.54 -4.04 -2.51
CA SER A 371 -7.76 -5.28 -2.60
C SER A 371 -8.60 -6.50 -2.16
N ASP A 372 -8.55 -7.58 -2.94
CA ASP A 372 -9.27 -8.83 -2.65
C ASP A 372 -8.61 -9.69 -1.56
N GLU A 373 -7.30 -9.58 -1.34
CA GLU A 373 -6.57 -10.46 -0.40
C GLU A 373 -6.77 -10.07 1.07
N LYS A 374 -6.77 -8.76 1.38
CA LYS A 374 -7.00 -8.21 2.72
C LYS A 374 -7.66 -6.83 2.62
N PRO A 375 -9.01 -6.76 2.61
CA PRO A 375 -9.71 -5.51 2.35
C PRO A 375 -9.65 -4.51 3.52
N ILE A 376 -9.47 -5.01 4.76
CA ILE A 376 -9.21 -4.19 5.94
C ILE A 376 -7.86 -4.59 6.50
N ALA A 377 -6.90 -3.67 6.51
CA ALA A 377 -5.58 -3.87 7.10
C ALA A 377 -5.62 -3.56 8.60
N LEU A 378 -5.08 -4.48 9.41
CA LEU A 378 -5.10 -4.43 10.87
C LEU A 378 -3.70 -4.19 11.42
N SER A 379 -3.58 -3.29 12.39
CA SER A 379 -2.35 -3.02 13.14
C SER A 379 -2.64 -2.72 14.61
N LEU A 380 -1.64 -2.82 15.49
CA LEU A 380 -1.77 -2.50 16.91
C LEU A 380 -1.25 -1.09 17.18
N GLY A 381 -2.05 -0.30 17.90
CA GLY A 381 -1.65 1.00 18.42
C GLY A 381 -0.97 0.92 19.78
N ASP A 382 -0.23 1.97 20.13
CA ASP A 382 0.55 2.03 21.37
C ASP A 382 -0.31 2.00 22.65
N SER A 383 -1.58 2.39 22.56
CA SER A 383 -2.57 2.40 23.65
C SER A 383 -3.29 1.07 23.90
N GLY A 384 -3.04 0.03 23.08
CA GLY A 384 -3.78 -1.23 23.15
C GLY A 384 -5.07 -1.23 22.32
N ASP A 385 -5.12 -0.36 21.32
CA ASP A 385 -6.18 -0.30 20.33
C ASP A 385 -5.78 -1.08 19.06
N VAL A 386 -6.75 -1.67 18.38
CA VAL A 386 -6.61 -2.18 17.02
C VAL A 386 -6.94 -1.05 16.06
N ILE A 387 -6.00 -0.73 15.18
CA ILE A 387 -6.18 0.23 14.10
C ILE A 387 -6.64 -0.56 12.86
N CYS A 388 -7.87 -0.31 12.44
CA CYS A 388 -8.43 -0.84 11.20
C CYS A 388 -8.25 0.22 10.11
N SER A 389 -7.73 -0.17 8.95
CA SER A 389 -7.47 0.73 7.83
C SER A 389 -7.97 0.16 6.51
N ILE A 390 -8.53 1.01 5.65
CA ILE A 390 -8.93 0.66 4.29
C ILE A 390 -8.28 1.62 3.30
N GLU A 391 -7.95 1.09 2.11
CA GLU A 391 -7.45 1.86 0.98
C GLU A 391 -8.37 1.61 -0.22
N LEU A 392 -9.03 2.67 -0.69
CA LEU A 392 -9.92 2.69 -1.84
C LEU A 392 -9.20 3.39 -2.99
N LYS A 393 -9.12 2.76 -4.17
CA LYS A 393 -8.32 3.26 -5.30
C LYS A 393 -9.11 3.57 -6.55
N ASP A 394 -8.55 4.45 -7.37
CA ASP A 394 -8.95 4.72 -8.76
C ASP A 394 -10.42 5.12 -8.96
N PHE A 395 -11.00 5.87 -8.02
CA PHE A 395 -12.38 6.37 -8.14
C PHE A 395 -12.47 7.81 -8.63
N ASN A 396 -13.65 8.17 -9.15
CA ASN A 396 -13.99 9.52 -9.60
C ASN A 396 -15.53 9.69 -9.62
N PRO A 397 -16.11 10.76 -9.06
CA PRO A 397 -15.49 12.01 -8.55
C PRO A 397 -14.75 11.89 -7.20
N LYS A 398 -14.19 13.00 -6.70
CA LYS A 398 -13.39 13.04 -5.45
C LYS A 398 -14.19 12.72 -4.20
N ASP A 399 -15.47 13.09 -4.18
CA ASP A 399 -16.30 13.02 -2.99
C ASP A 399 -16.74 11.58 -2.73
N ILE A 400 -16.28 11.04 -1.61
CA ILE A 400 -16.60 9.69 -1.14
C ILE A 400 -16.97 9.73 0.33
N GLY A 401 -18.09 9.10 0.68
CA GLY A 401 -18.50 8.92 2.07
C GLY A 401 -17.94 7.61 2.61
N ILE A 402 -17.10 7.66 3.64
CA ILE A 402 -16.57 6.47 4.32
C ILE A 402 -17.04 6.53 5.79
N THR A 403 -17.66 5.45 6.25
CA THR A 403 -18.19 5.34 7.62
C THR A 403 -17.71 4.05 8.25
N TRP A 404 -17.13 4.16 9.44
CA TRP A 404 -16.77 3.03 10.26
C TRP A 404 -17.83 2.81 11.33
N SER A 405 -18.20 1.56 11.56
CA SER A 405 -19.14 1.19 12.62
C SER A 405 -18.72 -0.12 13.28
N CYS A 406 -19.11 -0.33 14.54
CA CYS A 406 -18.83 -1.60 15.22
C CYS A 406 -19.93 -2.00 16.19
N GLY A 407 -20.01 -3.29 16.48
CA GLY A 407 -20.94 -3.82 17.48
C GLY A 407 -21.19 -5.32 17.34
N ALA A 408 -21.99 -5.85 18.27
CA ALA A 408 -22.47 -7.23 18.26
C ALA A 408 -23.96 -7.24 17.89
N GLY A 409 -24.25 -7.15 16.59
CA GLY A 409 -25.62 -7.10 16.05
C GLY A 409 -26.26 -5.71 16.00
N HIS A 410 -25.90 -4.79 16.89
CA HIS A 410 -26.26 -3.37 16.80
C HIS A 410 -25.01 -2.51 16.61
N TYR A 411 -24.88 -1.90 15.43
CA TYR A 411 -23.69 -1.14 15.04
C TYR A 411 -23.79 0.31 15.52
N GLN A 412 -22.71 0.81 16.08
CA GLN A 412 -22.52 2.22 16.42
C GLN A 412 -21.44 2.81 15.52
N ASP A 413 -21.70 4.01 15.01
CA ASP A 413 -20.74 4.76 14.20
C ASP A 413 -19.52 5.16 15.04
N LEU A 414 -18.36 5.16 14.40
CA LEU A 414 -17.06 5.43 14.99
C LEU A 414 -16.49 6.72 14.46
N GLU A 415 -15.74 7.42 15.31
CA GLU A 415 -14.91 8.54 14.87
C GLU A 415 -13.76 8.02 13.99
N THR A 416 -13.64 8.60 12.80
CA THR A 416 -12.58 8.28 11.85
C THR A 416 -11.33 9.10 12.12
N ILE A 417 -10.17 8.46 11.98
CA ILE A 417 -8.90 9.17 11.93
C ILE A 417 -8.82 9.79 10.54
N LYS A 418 -8.97 11.12 10.48
CA LYS A 418 -8.86 12.01 9.31
C LYS A 418 -8.59 11.27 7.99
N ASP A 419 -9.62 11.16 7.16
CA ASP A 419 -9.51 10.55 5.84
C ASP A 419 -8.50 11.31 4.97
N LYS A 420 -7.61 10.57 4.32
CA LYS A 420 -6.61 11.13 3.42
C LYS A 420 -6.98 10.76 2.00
N ILE A 421 -7.33 11.77 1.20
CA ILE A 421 -7.58 11.63 -0.24
C ILE A 421 -6.39 12.18 -1.01
N THR A 422 -5.89 11.40 -1.96
CA THR A 422 -4.77 11.75 -2.85
C THR A 422 -5.20 11.65 -4.30
N GLU A 423 -4.74 12.59 -5.12
CA GLU A 423 -4.99 12.61 -6.57
C GLU A 423 -3.84 11.91 -7.30
N ASN A 424 -4.19 11.01 -8.21
CA ASN A 424 -3.26 10.23 -9.02
C ASN A 424 -2.93 10.94 -10.34
N SER A 425 -1.82 10.55 -10.97
CA SER A 425 -1.37 11.10 -12.26
C SER A 425 -2.36 10.90 -13.42
N GLN A 426 -3.32 9.99 -13.25
CA GLN A 426 -4.42 9.73 -14.20
C GLN A 426 -5.71 10.51 -13.89
N LYS A 427 -5.67 11.51 -12.99
CA LYS A 427 -6.84 12.27 -12.51
C LYS A 427 -7.93 11.38 -11.87
N THR A 428 -7.51 10.31 -11.21
CA THR A 428 -8.34 9.48 -10.32
C THR A 428 -7.96 9.76 -8.87
N TYR A 429 -8.83 9.39 -7.93
CA TYR A 429 -8.60 9.60 -6.51
C TYR A 429 -8.41 8.28 -5.78
N ASP A 430 -7.52 8.32 -4.80
CA ASP A 430 -7.32 7.27 -3.80
C ASP A 430 -7.67 7.82 -2.43
N ALA A 431 -8.35 7.02 -1.61
CA ALA A 431 -8.74 7.38 -0.25
C ALA A 431 -8.23 6.34 0.74
N LYS A 432 -7.59 6.82 1.80
CA LYS A 432 -7.21 6.03 2.96
C LYS A 432 -7.98 6.49 4.18
N SER A 433 -8.65 5.56 4.85
CA SER A 433 -9.44 5.82 6.06
C SER A 433 -9.07 4.83 7.15
N GLU A 434 -9.01 5.30 8.40
CA GLU A 434 -8.61 4.49 9.55
C GLU A 434 -9.53 4.75 10.76
N CYS A 435 -9.73 3.74 11.61
CA CYS A 435 -10.42 3.88 12.89
C CYS A 435 -9.67 3.14 14.01
N ARG A 436 -9.93 3.51 15.27
CA ARG A 436 -9.35 2.87 16.46
C ARG A 436 -10.41 2.14 17.25
N ILE A 437 -10.14 0.88 17.56
CA ILE A 437 -11.03 0.02 18.33
C ILE A 437 -10.28 -0.51 19.55
N PRO A 438 -10.77 -0.29 20.78
CA PRO A 438 -10.18 -0.90 21.96
C PRO A 438 -10.13 -2.43 21.84
N GLY A 439 -8.94 -3.02 22.06
CA GLY A 439 -8.73 -4.45 21.82
C GLY A 439 -9.66 -5.39 22.62
N ASN A 440 -10.07 -4.96 23.81
CA ASN A 440 -11.01 -5.71 24.65
C ASN A 440 -12.40 -5.91 24.02
N ARG A 441 -12.83 -5.04 23.10
CA ARG A 441 -14.12 -5.18 22.40
C ARG A 441 -14.17 -6.44 21.54
N PHE A 442 -13.04 -6.89 21.00
CA PHE A 442 -12.96 -8.14 20.23
C PHE A 442 -13.16 -9.39 21.08
N THR A 443 -13.20 -9.28 22.41
CA THR A 443 -13.54 -10.40 23.30
C THR A 443 -15.05 -10.63 23.41
N GLU A 444 -15.87 -9.64 23.02
CA GLU A 444 -17.31 -9.74 23.03
C GLU A 444 -17.79 -10.71 21.93
N PRO A 445 -18.59 -11.74 22.27
CA PRO A 445 -19.08 -12.69 21.28
C PRO A 445 -19.89 -12.01 20.17
N GLY A 446 -19.51 -12.27 18.92
CA GLY A 446 -20.19 -11.71 17.74
C GLY A 446 -19.86 -10.24 17.45
N PHE A 447 -18.90 -9.64 18.16
CA PHE A 447 -18.42 -8.30 17.85
C PHE A 447 -17.74 -8.25 16.48
N LYS A 448 -18.12 -7.24 15.70
CA LYS A 448 -17.59 -6.98 14.37
C LYS A 448 -17.33 -5.50 14.16
N VAL A 449 -16.36 -5.20 13.32
CA VAL A 449 -16.07 -3.87 12.81
C VAL A 449 -16.39 -3.86 11.34
N ARG A 450 -17.20 -2.90 10.90
CA ARG A 450 -17.62 -2.71 9.52
C ARG A 450 -17.10 -1.37 9.02
N VAL A 451 -16.58 -1.36 7.81
CA VAL A 451 -16.40 -0.15 7.01
C VAL A 451 -17.40 -0.16 5.88
N THR A 452 -18.08 0.95 5.68
CA THR A 452 -19.06 1.15 4.62
C THR A 452 -18.64 2.38 3.82
N TRP A 453 -18.65 2.27 2.50
CA TRP A 453 -18.38 3.41 1.64
C TRP A 453 -19.50 3.59 0.63
N ARG A 454 -19.84 4.86 0.40
CA ARG A 454 -20.82 5.30 -0.58
C ARG A 454 -20.15 6.29 -1.52
N HIS A 455 -20.29 6.03 -2.81
CA HIS A 455 -19.77 6.86 -3.88
C HIS A 455 -20.81 6.96 -4.99
N GLU A 456 -20.85 8.09 -5.71
CA GLU A 456 -21.89 8.37 -6.71
C GLU A 456 -21.90 7.41 -7.90
N SER A 457 -20.75 6.79 -8.20
CA SER A 457 -20.66 5.73 -9.21
C SER A 457 -21.31 4.40 -8.80
N MET A 458 -21.97 4.32 -7.63
CA MET A 458 -22.48 3.10 -7.04
C MET A 458 -23.99 3.23 -6.80
N GLU A 459 -24.77 2.22 -7.21
CA GLU A 459 -26.20 2.16 -6.92
C GLU A 459 -26.46 1.95 -5.41
N GLU A 460 -25.69 1.04 -4.80
CA GLU A 460 -25.77 0.69 -3.39
C GLU A 460 -24.40 0.83 -2.73
N PRO A 461 -24.34 1.20 -1.42
CA PRO A 461 -23.08 1.27 -0.70
C PRO A 461 -22.45 -0.12 -0.55
N GLU A 462 -21.13 -0.19 -0.61
CA GLU A 462 -20.39 -1.41 -0.33
C GLU A 462 -19.81 -1.38 1.08
N TRP A 463 -19.55 -2.58 1.60
CA TRP A 463 -19.01 -2.72 2.93
C TRP A 463 -18.09 -3.93 3.05
N ARG A 464 -17.23 -3.88 4.07
CA ARG A 464 -16.37 -4.98 4.51
C ARG A 464 -16.40 -5.07 6.02
N GLU A 465 -16.20 -6.28 6.53
CA GLU A 465 -16.21 -6.57 7.95
C GLU A 465 -14.96 -7.33 8.38
N VAL A 466 -14.57 -7.10 9.62
CA VAL A 466 -13.60 -7.91 10.36
C VAL A 466 -14.16 -8.26 11.73
N SER A 467 -13.78 -9.44 12.21
CA SER A 467 -14.18 -10.00 13.49
C SER A 467 -12.95 -10.46 14.26
N ALA A 468 -13.18 -10.97 15.47
CA ALA A 468 -12.13 -11.58 16.29
C ALA A 468 -11.39 -12.73 15.59
N ALA A 469 -12.05 -13.45 14.68
CA ALA A 469 -11.45 -14.56 13.93
C ALA A 469 -10.47 -14.10 12.84
N ASP A 470 -10.58 -12.85 12.40
CA ASP A 470 -9.76 -12.27 11.33
C ASP A 470 -8.48 -11.59 11.87
N LEU A 471 -8.33 -11.54 13.20
CA LEU A 471 -7.15 -10.95 13.84
C LEU A 471 -5.91 -11.82 13.60
N PRO A 472 -4.77 -11.24 13.19
CA PRO A 472 -3.57 -12.00 12.87
C PRO A 472 -2.77 -12.45 14.11
N TRP A 473 -3.06 -11.90 15.29
CA TRP A 473 -2.30 -12.10 16.53
C TRP A 473 -2.81 -13.30 17.33
N CYS A 474 -2.68 -14.50 16.74
CA CYS A 474 -3.04 -15.75 17.40
C CYS A 474 -1.89 -16.29 18.26
N PRO A 475 -2.18 -16.83 19.47
CA PRO A 475 -1.14 -17.31 20.38
C PRO A 475 -0.32 -18.44 19.78
N GLN A 476 0.99 -18.40 20.04
CA GLN A 476 1.93 -19.47 19.74
C GLN A 476 2.39 -20.11 21.04
N MET A 477 2.47 -21.44 21.07
CA MET A 477 2.89 -22.20 22.26
C MET A 477 4.24 -22.88 22.05
N SER A 478 5.15 -22.70 23.00
CA SER A 478 6.36 -23.53 23.10
C SER A 478 6.01 -24.93 23.57
N ASP A 479 6.92 -25.88 23.37
CA ASP A 479 6.81 -27.18 24.05
C ASP A 479 6.86 -27.00 25.57
N ILE A 480 6.26 -27.96 26.29
CA ILE A 480 6.24 -27.94 27.75
C ILE A 480 7.62 -28.37 28.24
N SER A 481 8.28 -27.47 28.97
CA SER A 481 9.54 -27.77 29.63
C SER A 481 9.27 -28.70 30.82
N VAL A 482 9.80 -29.93 30.73
CA VAL A 482 9.72 -30.95 31.79
C VAL A 482 11.12 -31.10 32.40
N PRO A 483 11.32 -30.72 33.68
CA PRO A 483 12.58 -30.95 34.38
C PRO A 483 12.72 -32.43 34.76
N ARG A 484 13.89 -32.82 35.28
CA ARG A 484 14.10 -34.16 35.84
C ARG A 484 13.10 -34.45 36.98
N LEU A 485 12.29 -35.48 36.82
CA LEU A 485 11.23 -35.81 37.77
C LEU A 485 11.69 -36.84 38.80
N LEU A 486 11.64 -36.45 40.07
CA LEU A 486 12.11 -37.26 41.18
C LEU A 486 10.97 -37.52 42.18
N HIS A 487 10.83 -38.77 42.61
CA HIS A 487 9.84 -39.17 43.61
C HIS A 487 9.94 -38.34 44.89
N GLY A 488 8.82 -37.78 45.35
CA GLY A 488 8.73 -36.98 46.57
C GLY A 488 9.31 -35.56 46.45
N LYS A 489 9.60 -35.09 45.23
CA LYS A 489 10.05 -33.72 44.95
C LYS A 489 9.01 -32.97 44.13
N GLU A 490 8.95 -31.66 44.30
CA GLU A 490 8.15 -30.79 43.43
C GLU A 490 8.86 -30.56 42.10
N ALA A 491 8.11 -30.59 41.01
CA ALA A 491 8.59 -30.28 39.68
C ALA A 491 7.69 -29.23 39.03
N LYS A 492 8.31 -28.21 38.41
CA LYS A 492 7.60 -27.15 37.68
C LYS A 492 7.58 -27.46 36.19
N LEU A 493 6.41 -27.71 35.64
CA LEU A 493 6.16 -27.81 34.21
C LEU A 493 5.75 -26.43 33.70
N GLN A 494 6.32 -25.97 32.60
CA GLN A 494 6.02 -24.64 32.07
C GLN A 494 6.11 -24.57 30.55
N CYS A 495 5.22 -23.80 29.92
CA CYS A 495 5.29 -23.45 28.50
C CYS A 495 5.10 -21.94 28.31
N LYS A 496 5.84 -21.39 27.35
CA LYS A 496 5.74 -19.99 26.95
C LYS A 496 4.64 -19.84 25.91
N ILE A 497 3.78 -18.84 26.10
CA ILE A 497 2.72 -18.48 25.16
C ILE A 497 3.00 -17.04 24.70
N SER A 498 3.07 -16.79 23.40
CA SER A 498 3.50 -15.49 22.86
C SER A 498 2.78 -15.09 21.59
N GLY A 499 2.83 -13.79 21.25
CA GLY A 499 2.35 -13.25 19.98
C GLY A 499 0.83 -13.07 19.89
N TYR A 500 0.13 -13.06 21.03
CA TYR A 500 -1.33 -12.97 21.05
C TYR A 500 -1.84 -11.58 21.42
N PHE A 501 -3.00 -11.24 20.87
CA PHE A 501 -3.75 -10.04 21.22
C PHE A 501 -5.25 -10.26 20.93
N PRO A 502 -6.19 -9.83 21.78
CA PRO A 502 -6.02 -9.05 23.03
C PRO A 502 -5.61 -9.93 24.22
N ASP A 503 -5.40 -9.32 25.39
CA ASP A 503 -5.12 -10.01 26.67
C ASP A 503 -6.37 -10.67 27.24
N ALA A 504 -6.87 -11.68 26.53
CA ALA A 504 -8.06 -12.46 26.88
C ALA A 504 -7.80 -13.94 26.64
N LEU A 505 -6.81 -14.46 27.35
CA LEU A 505 -6.32 -15.81 27.19
C LEU A 505 -6.72 -16.68 28.37
N THR A 506 -7.18 -17.90 28.07
CA THR A 506 -7.55 -18.92 29.06
C THR A 506 -6.55 -20.07 29.00
N VAL A 507 -6.10 -20.56 30.16
CA VAL A 507 -5.20 -21.72 30.24
C VAL A 507 -5.79 -22.75 31.18
N ASN A 508 -5.93 -23.96 30.65
CA ASN A 508 -6.39 -25.13 31.39
C ASN A 508 -5.31 -26.22 31.33
N TRP A 509 -5.00 -26.81 32.48
CA TRP A 509 -4.15 -27.99 32.55
C TRP A 509 -5.03 -29.24 32.59
N LEU A 510 -4.76 -30.18 31.69
CA LEU A 510 -5.41 -31.49 31.66
C LEU A 510 -4.37 -32.57 31.97
N ARG A 511 -4.81 -33.67 32.56
CA ARG A 511 -3.98 -34.85 32.85
C ARG A 511 -4.57 -36.08 32.18
N ARG A 512 -3.71 -36.86 31.54
CA ARG A 512 -4.01 -38.19 31.05
C ARG A 512 -3.27 -39.22 31.89
N GLU A 513 -3.98 -40.26 32.32
CA GLU A 513 -3.36 -41.33 33.08
C GLU A 513 -2.63 -42.32 32.16
N ALA A 514 -1.62 -43.00 32.70
CA ALA A 514 -0.81 -43.96 31.95
C ALA A 514 -1.68 -45.02 31.25
N GLY A 515 -1.57 -45.11 29.92
CA GLY A 515 -2.28 -46.09 29.10
C GLY A 515 -3.81 -45.91 29.03
N LYS A 516 -4.37 -44.83 29.58
CA LYS A 516 -5.81 -44.53 29.51
C LYS A 516 -6.09 -43.43 28.47
N PRO A 517 -7.23 -43.49 27.76
CA PRO A 517 -7.59 -42.48 26.76
C PRO A 517 -8.11 -41.18 27.39
N ASP A 518 -8.69 -41.25 28.59
CA ASP A 518 -9.45 -40.15 29.19
C ASP A 518 -8.58 -38.98 29.66
N LEU A 519 -9.10 -37.77 29.46
CA LEU A 519 -8.50 -36.51 29.91
C LEU A 519 -9.29 -35.96 31.10
N PHE A 520 -8.57 -35.62 32.16
CA PHE A 520 -9.13 -35.06 33.38
C PHE A 520 -8.62 -33.64 33.62
N PRO A 521 -9.50 -32.66 33.90
CA PRO A 521 -9.07 -31.31 34.24
C PRO A 521 -8.31 -31.31 35.57
N VAL A 522 -7.20 -30.57 35.61
CA VAL A 522 -6.36 -30.42 36.80
C VAL A 522 -6.78 -29.16 37.55
N SER A 523 -7.12 -29.33 38.82
CA SER A 523 -7.50 -28.23 39.71
C SER A 523 -6.44 -28.01 40.81
N PRO A 524 -6.31 -26.77 41.32
CA PRO A 524 -5.41 -26.48 42.45
C PRO A 524 -5.69 -27.38 43.66
N SER A 525 -4.64 -27.98 44.22
CA SER A 525 -4.70 -28.89 45.38
C SER A 525 -3.30 -29.05 46.00
N ASP A 526 -3.18 -29.84 47.08
CA ASP A 526 -1.87 -30.18 47.66
C ASP A 526 -0.94 -30.92 46.67
N LYS A 527 -1.52 -31.62 45.69
CA LYS A 527 -0.79 -32.31 44.62
C LYS A 527 -0.36 -31.37 43.50
N TYR A 528 -1.17 -30.35 43.19
CA TYR A 528 -1.02 -29.47 42.03
C TYR A 528 -1.14 -28.00 42.43
N LYS A 529 -0.05 -27.23 42.30
CA LYS A 529 -0.09 -25.76 42.47
C LYS A 529 -0.05 -25.12 41.10
N ILE A 530 -0.99 -24.22 40.80
CA ILE A 530 -1.07 -23.51 39.52
C ILE A 530 -0.84 -22.02 39.81
N PRO A 531 0.40 -21.51 39.61
CA PRO A 531 0.70 -20.11 39.81
C PRO A 531 -0.10 -19.22 38.84
N VAL A 532 -0.44 -18.00 39.29
CA VAL A 532 -1.00 -16.98 38.41
C VAL A 532 0.02 -16.66 37.31
N MET A 533 -0.47 -16.55 36.08
CA MET A 533 0.37 -16.21 34.93
C MET A 533 0.72 -14.73 34.96
N ASN A 534 2.00 -14.42 34.75
CA ASN A 534 2.44 -13.04 34.53
C ASN A 534 2.39 -12.74 33.04
N VAL A 535 1.47 -11.85 32.64
CA VAL A 535 1.33 -11.38 31.26
C VAL A 535 2.20 -10.15 31.06
N THR A 536 2.98 -10.13 29.97
CA THR A 536 3.90 -9.04 29.62
C THR A 536 3.66 -8.58 28.19
N ARG A 537 3.44 -7.28 28.00
CA ARG A 537 3.32 -6.66 26.67
C ARG A 537 4.70 -6.49 26.04
N GLN A 538 4.83 -6.84 24.76
CA GLN A 538 6.07 -6.81 23.99
C GLN A 538 6.19 -5.52 23.16
N GLU A 539 7.35 -5.30 22.53
CA GLU A 539 7.59 -4.14 21.65
C GLU A 539 6.65 -4.10 20.43
N ASP A 540 6.24 -5.27 19.92
CA ASP A 540 5.27 -5.41 18.82
C ASP A 540 3.81 -5.22 19.30
N GLN A 541 3.62 -4.77 20.54
CA GLN A 541 2.35 -4.55 21.23
C GLN A 541 1.52 -5.82 21.51
N THR A 542 2.00 -7.01 21.15
CA THR A 542 1.38 -8.30 21.51
C THR A 542 1.72 -8.71 22.95
N PHE A 543 1.05 -9.73 23.46
CA PHE A 543 1.27 -10.25 24.80
C PHE A 543 2.05 -11.57 24.80
N THR A 544 2.79 -11.76 25.89
CA THR A 544 3.53 -12.99 26.20
C THR A 544 3.31 -13.35 27.66
N CYS A 545 3.08 -14.62 27.96
CA CYS A 545 2.98 -15.13 29.32
C CYS A 545 3.61 -16.53 29.44
N ILE A 546 3.78 -16.99 30.68
CA ILE A 546 4.26 -18.34 30.99
C ILE A 546 3.18 -19.05 31.79
N ALA A 547 2.60 -20.09 31.19
CA ALA A 547 1.74 -21.03 31.89
C ALA A 547 2.61 -22.00 32.69
N SER A 548 2.26 -22.26 33.95
CA SER A 548 3.01 -23.16 34.80
C SER A 548 2.09 -24.00 35.68
N ILE A 549 2.52 -25.24 35.94
CA ILE A 549 1.96 -26.10 36.97
C ILE A 549 3.11 -26.73 37.76
N ILE A 550 2.98 -26.72 39.08
CA ILE A 550 3.93 -27.35 40.00
C ILE A 550 3.27 -28.62 40.53
N VAL A 551 3.91 -29.75 40.28
CA VAL A 551 3.40 -31.08 40.63
C VAL A 551 4.27 -31.65 41.75
N ASN A 552 3.66 -32.11 42.84
CA ASN A 552 4.36 -32.92 43.84
C ASN A 552 4.50 -34.35 43.29
N VAL A 553 5.67 -34.73 42.80
CA VAL A 553 5.86 -35.90 41.93
C VAL A 553 5.83 -37.22 42.72
N SER A 554 5.13 -38.24 42.19
CA SER A 554 5.06 -39.58 42.76
C SER A 554 5.08 -40.65 41.65
N ILE A 555 5.77 -41.79 41.88
CA ILE A 555 5.98 -42.79 40.83
C ILE A 555 4.65 -43.41 40.40
N LYS A 556 3.88 -43.94 41.35
CA LYS A 556 2.64 -44.67 41.06
C LYS A 556 1.60 -43.89 40.23
N PRO A 557 1.24 -42.63 40.55
CA PRO A 557 0.28 -41.88 39.74
C PRO A 557 0.89 -41.14 38.54
N ASP A 558 2.16 -40.74 38.59
CA ASP A 558 2.69 -39.79 37.58
C ASP A 558 3.62 -40.44 36.56
N HIS A 559 4.23 -41.60 36.86
CA HIS A 559 5.05 -42.30 35.87
C HIS A 559 4.19 -42.72 34.67
N ARG A 560 4.63 -42.35 33.46
CA ARG A 560 3.93 -42.50 32.18
C ARG A 560 2.58 -41.76 32.07
N ALA A 561 2.23 -40.92 33.04
CA ALA A 561 1.14 -39.97 32.86
C ALA A 561 1.56 -38.88 31.87
N GLU A 562 0.60 -38.12 31.34
CA GLU A 562 0.86 -36.96 30.48
C GLU A 562 0.11 -35.74 31.03
N PHE A 563 0.73 -34.57 30.94
CA PHE A 563 0.07 -33.29 31.14
C PHE A 563 -0.09 -32.56 29.80
N ILE A 564 -1.24 -31.91 29.66
CA ILE A 564 -1.62 -31.15 28.49
C ILE A 564 -1.91 -29.72 28.94
N CYS A 565 -1.22 -28.76 28.35
CA CYS A 565 -1.57 -27.35 28.48
C CYS A 565 -2.50 -27.01 27.32
N GLN A 566 -3.76 -26.72 27.63
CA GLN A 566 -4.78 -26.28 26.68
C GLN A 566 -4.99 -24.78 26.83
N VAL A 567 -4.86 -24.05 25.73
CA VAL A 567 -4.94 -22.59 25.67
C VAL A 567 -6.09 -22.18 24.77
N GLY A 568 -7.06 -21.45 25.32
CA GLY A 568 -8.15 -20.85 24.55
C GLY A 568 -7.93 -19.34 24.39
N HIS A 569 -8.05 -18.83 23.18
CA HIS A 569 -7.94 -17.41 22.87
C HIS A 569 -8.86 -17.03 21.70
N LEU A 570 -9.80 -16.14 21.97
CA LEU A 570 -10.86 -15.75 21.03
C LEU A 570 -11.57 -16.99 20.43
N THR A 571 -11.39 -17.24 19.13
CA THR A 571 -11.96 -18.39 18.40
C THR A 571 -11.01 -19.59 18.31
N SER A 572 -9.76 -19.44 18.77
CA SER A 572 -8.72 -20.45 18.65
C SER A 572 -8.55 -21.27 19.93
N THR A 573 -8.20 -22.55 19.78
CA THR A 573 -7.82 -23.44 20.87
C THR A 573 -6.55 -24.18 20.48
N LEU A 574 -5.53 -24.13 21.33
CA LEU A 574 -4.23 -24.76 21.12
C LEU A 574 -3.90 -25.70 22.26
N GLU A 575 -3.13 -26.75 21.98
CA GLU A 575 -2.68 -27.70 22.98
C GLU A 575 -1.22 -28.08 22.79
N LYS A 576 -0.50 -28.19 23.91
CA LYS A 576 0.84 -28.81 23.96
C LYS A 576 0.87 -29.87 25.04
N ARG A 577 1.69 -30.90 24.81
CA ARG A 577 1.74 -32.12 25.61
C ARG A 577 3.15 -32.36 26.13
N THR A 578 3.26 -32.90 27.33
CA THR A 578 4.55 -33.31 27.90
C THR A 578 5.10 -34.59 27.27
N GLY A 579 4.23 -35.41 26.67
CA GLY A 579 4.50 -36.84 26.46
C GLY A 579 4.43 -37.63 27.76
N GLU A 580 4.78 -38.91 27.70
CA GLU A 580 4.85 -39.78 28.88
C GLU A 580 5.95 -39.32 29.83
N LEU A 581 5.58 -39.05 31.09
CA LEU A 581 6.51 -38.60 32.11
C LEU A 581 7.41 -39.74 32.61
N ASP A 582 8.72 -39.50 32.63
CA ASP A 582 9.70 -40.40 33.22
C ASP A 582 10.06 -39.99 34.66
N VAL A 583 9.36 -40.57 35.63
CA VAL A 583 9.60 -40.34 37.06
C VAL A 583 10.59 -41.36 37.62
N LYS A 584 11.64 -40.88 38.30
CA LYS A 584 12.68 -41.72 38.91
C LYS A 584 12.68 -41.64 40.44
N GLY A 585 13.09 -42.72 41.08
CA GLY A 585 13.30 -42.80 42.54
C GLY A 585 14.79 -42.82 42.86
N ILE A 586 15.25 -41.93 43.74
CA ILE A 586 16.66 -41.89 44.15
C ILE A 586 16.90 -42.91 45.26
N PRO A 587 17.86 -43.85 45.10
CA PRO A 587 18.21 -44.80 46.15
C PRO A 587 18.71 -44.08 47.40
N VAL A 588 18.17 -44.46 48.55
CA VAL A 588 18.71 -44.10 49.87
C VAL A 588 19.37 -45.35 50.45
N VAL A 589 20.65 -45.25 50.78
CA VAL A 589 21.47 -46.38 51.25
C VAL A 589 21.77 -46.23 52.74
N ASP A 590 21.18 -47.13 53.53
CA ASP A 590 21.42 -47.29 54.95
C ASP A 590 22.17 -48.60 55.21
N VAL A 591 23.16 -48.62 56.11
CA VAL A 591 23.96 -49.82 56.42
C VAL A 591 23.76 -50.24 57.87
N ALA A 592 23.78 -51.54 58.13
CA ALA A 592 23.61 -52.15 59.45
C ALA A 592 24.50 -53.40 59.60
N PHE A 593 24.61 -53.91 60.83
CA PHE A 593 25.38 -55.11 61.14
C PHE A 593 24.61 -56.01 62.12
N THR A 594 24.71 -57.32 61.94
CA THR A 594 24.18 -58.32 62.87
C THR A 594 25.19 -59.43 63.15
N SER A 595 25.15 -59.98 64.36
CA SER A 595 25.98 -61.11 64.80
C SER A 595 25.11 -62.20 65.40
N LYS A 596 25.10 -63.41 64.80
CA LYS A 596 24.29 -64.54 65.27
C LYS A 596 25.14 -65.82 65.23
N ARG A 597 25.26 -66.52 66.36
CA ARG A 597 25.99 -67.81 66.50
C ARG A 597 27.40 -67.81 65.86
N SER A 598 28.15 -66.71 66.01
CA SER A 598 29.51 -66.49 65.44
C SER A 598 29.59 -66.16 63.94
N ASP A 599 28.45 -66.01 63.25
CA ASP A 599 28.40 -65.44 61.90
C ASP A 599 28.04 -63.95 61.96
N ASN A 600 28.92 -63.10 61.41
CA ASN A 600 28.68 -61.66 61.29
C ASN A 600 28.24 -61.33 59.87
N TRP A 601 27.19 -60.51 59.76
CA TRP A 601 26.64 -60.05 58.49
C TRP A 601 26.62 -58.53 58.45
N LEU A 602 27.13 -57.96 57.36
CA LEU A 602 26.92 -56.57 57.01
C LEU A 602 25.69 -56.51 56.09
N ILE A 603 24.80 -55.58 56.37
CA ILE A 603 23.54 -55.40 55.65
C ILE A 603 23.56 -54.00 55.05
N ALA A 604 23.23 -53.88 53.76
CA ALA A 604 22.88 -52.60 53.16
C ALA A 604 21.41 -52.64 52.74
N ASN A 605 20.63 -51.71 53.30
CA ASN A 605 19.24 -51.46 52.96
C ASN A 605 19.22 -50.30 51.95
N VAL A 606 18.87 -50.62 50.70
CA VAL A 606 18.76 -49.66 49.60
C VAL A 606 17.28 -49.44 49.32
N ARG A 607 16.73 -48.30 49.70
CA ARG A 607 15.29 -47.99 49.62
C ARG A 607 14.98 -46.87 48.63
N SER A 608 13.71 -46.75 48.24
CA SER A 608 13.16 -45.63 47.47
C SER A 608 13.70 -45.47 46.03
N PHE A 609 14.29 -46.51 45.45
CA PHE A 609 14.81 -46.46 44.08
C PHE A 609 13.77 -46.91 43.05
N TYR A 610 13.84 -46.31 41.85
CA TYR A 610 13.04 -46.69 40.68
C TYR A 610 13.73 -46.13 39.43
N PRO A 611 13.90 -46.91 38.34
CA PRO A 611 13.36 -48.25 38.07
C PRO A 611 14.01 -49.37 38.90
N ASP A 612 13.59 -50.63 38.69
CA ASP A 612 14.07 -51.79 39.46
C ASP A 612 15.53 -52.19 39.16
N GLN A 613 16.05 -51.79 38.00
CA GLN A 613 17.41 -52.08 37.56
C GLN A 613 18.43 -51.29 38.38
N ILE A 614 18.96 -51.91 39.44
CA ILE A 614 19.98 -51.35 40.31
C ILE A 614 21.21 -52.26 40.35
N THR A 615 22.40 -51.67 40.40
CA THR A 615 23.65 -52.42 40.53
C THR A 615 24.26 -52.14 41.88
N VAL A 616 24.47 -53.19 42.69
CA VAL A 616 25.11 -53.09 43.99
C VAL A 616 26.37 -53.95 44.01
N LYS A 617 27.50 -53.34 44.34
CA LYS A 617 28.82 -53.99 44.38
C LYS A 617 29.37 -53.95 45.80
N TRP A 618 29.64 -55.11 46.37
CA TRP A 618 30.39 -55.24 47.62
C TRP A 618 31.87 -55.42 47.32
N SER A 619 32.71 -54.70 48.07
CA SER A 619 34.16 -54.82 47.97
C SER A 619 34.81 -54.80 49.35
N ARG A 620 35.99 -55.42 49.47
CA ARG A 620 36.75 -55.54 50.73
C ARG A 620 38.22 -55.16 50.52
N THR A 621 38.84 -54.53 51.50
CA THR A 621 40.27 -54.20 51.48
C THR A 621 41.17 -55.45 51.52
N LYS A 622 42.22 -55.48 50.70
CA LYS A 622 43.37 -56.40 50.80
C LYS A 622 44.50 -55.80 51.66
N TYR A 623 45.59 -56.55 51.87
CA TYR A 623 46.76 -56.13 52.68
C TYR A 623 47.40 -54.80 52.22
N ASP A 624 47.21 -54.45 50.94
CA ASP A 624 47.69 -53.21 50.30
C ASP A 624 46.65 -52.06 50.36
N SER A 625 45.59 -52.19 51.16
CA SER A 625 44.48 -51.24 51.28
C SER A 625 43.68 -51.01 49.98
N LYS A 626 43.87 -51.83 48.93
CA LYS A 626 43.04 -51.79 47.71
C LYS A 626 41.74 -52.57 47.90
N TYR A 627 40.64 -52.06 47.36
CA TYR A 627 39.34 -52.73 47.38
C TYR A 627 39.24 -53.77 46.26
N VAL A 628 38.77 -54.96 46.60
CA VAL A 628 38.48 -56.05 45.64
C VAL A 628 37.07 -56.56 45.87
N GLU A 629 36.38 -56.89 44.78
CA GLU A 629 35.01 -57.40 44.79
C GLU A 629 34.83 -58.62 45.70
N TYR A 630 33.67 -58.68 46.38
CA TYR A 630 33.36 -59.68 47.39
C TYR A 630 32.13 -60.51 47.00
N PRO A 631 32.26 -61.84 46.77
CA PRO A 631 31.23 -62.63 46.07
C PRO A 631 30.13 -63.26 46.95
N ASP A 632 30.25 -63.23 48.28
CA ASP A 632 29.30 -63.90 49.20
C ASP A 632 28.17 -62.93 49.59
N ILE A 633 27.19 -62.79 48.69
CA ILE A 633 26.10 -61.80 48.75
C ILE A 633 24.74 -62.50 48.67
N THR A 634 23.78 -62.08 49.50
CA THR A 634 22.35 -62.44 49.38
C THR A 634 21.54 -61.17 49.14
N GLU A 635 20.61 -61.20 48.19
CA GLU A 635 19.80 -60.05 47.79
C GLU A 635 18.31 -60.39 47.83
N GLU A 636 17.53 -59.52 48.49
CA GLU A 636 16.07 -59.61 48.55
C GLU A 636 15.49 -58.27 48.08
N VAL A 637 14.77 -58.29 46.95
CA VAL A 637 14.10 -57.10 46.39
C VAL A 637 12.61 -57.19 46.67
N THR A 638 12.06 -56.12 47.22
CA THR A 638 10.62 -55.96 47.48
C THR A 638 10.13 -54.66 46.86
N LYS A 639 8.87 -54.66 46.42
CA LYS A 639 8.22 -53.46 45.87
C LYS A 639 7.41 -52.77 46.97
N SER A 640 7.66 -51.49 47.17
CA SER A 640 6.96 -50.64 48.13
C SER A 640 5.58 -50.22 47.61
N SER A 641 4.68 -49.85 48.53
CA SER A 641 3.32 -49.40 48.20
C SER A 641 3.27 -48.08 47.41
N ASP A 642 4.30 -47.25 47.53
CA ASP A 642 4.50 -45.98 46.82
C ASP A 642 5.00 -46.16 45.36
N GLY A 643 5.32 -47.39 44.97
CA GLY A 643 5.81 -47.77 43.65
C GLY A 643 7.35 -47.85 43.53
N THR A 644 8.10 -47.50 44.57
CA THR A 644 9.56 -47.67 44.63
C THR A 644 9.95 -49.12 44.94
N PHE A 645 11.24 -49.43 44.83
CA PHE A 645 11.82 -50.70 45.23
C PHE A 645 12.69 -50.55 46.49
N HIS A 646 12.76 -51.64 47.25
CA HIS A 646 13.60 -51.80 48.41
C HIS A 646 14.41 -53.09 48.26
N LEU A 647 15.73 -52.95 48.26
CA LEU A 647 16.70 -54.03 48.15
C LEU A 647 17.45 -54.15 49.47
N ILE A 648 17.43 -55.34 50.05
CA ILE A 648 18.27 -55.70 51.17
C ILE A 648 19.37 -56.61 50.65
N THR A 649 20.61 -56.15 50.72
CA THR A 649 21.79 -56.95 50.36
C THR A 649 22.64 -57.23 51.59
N LYS A 650 23.06 -58.47 51.77
CA LYS A 650 23.84 -58.92 52.94
C LYS A 650 25.13 -59.55 52.48
N CYS A 651 26.25 -59.20 53.12
CA CYS A 651 27.52 -59.89 52.90
C CYS A 651 28.10 -60.45 54.21
N LYS A 652 28.70 -61.63 54.11
CA LYS A 652 29.27 -62.33 55.27
C LYS A 652 30.64 -61.77 55.66
N ALA A 653 30.78 -61.30 56.89
CA ALA A 653 32.04 -60.79 57.44
C ALA A 653 32.72 -61.82 58.37
N LYS A 654 33.79 -62.49 57.90
CA LYS A 654 34.55 -63.44 58.74
C LYS A 654 35.45 -62.68 59.74
N LYS A 655 35.25 -62.91 61.05
CA LYS A 655 36.05 -62.51 62.23
C LYS A 655 36.54 -61.04 62.29
N PHE A 656 36.17 -60.31 63.36
CA PHE A 656 36.61 -58.92 63.62
C PHE A 656 38.14 -58.72 63.69
N LYS A 657 38.91 -59.79 63.92
CA LYS A 657 40.37 -59.77 64.02
C LYS A 657 41.10 -59.43 62.70
N ASP A 658 40.41 -59.53 61.55
CA ASP A 658 41.01 -59.33 60.23
C ASP A 658 41.28 -57.85 59.88
N LYS A 659 40.75 -56.87 60.64
CA LYS A 659 40.87 -55.42 60.41
C LYS A 659 40.51 -54.92 58.98
N LYS A 660 39.80 -55.71 58.18
CA LYS A 660 39.43 -55.36 56.79
C LYS A 660 38.20 -54.47 56.74
N SER A 661 38.26 -53.39 55.96
CA SER A 661 37.10 -52.53 55.69
C SER A 661 36.30 -53.07 54.50
N PHE A 662 35.00 -52.88 54.55
CA PHE A 662 34.06 -53.23 53.48
C PHE A 662 33.50 -51.95 52.87
N LYS A 663 33.25 -51.97 51.57
CA LYS A 663 32.62 -50.87 50.85
C LYS A 663 31.48 -51.43 50.01
N VAL A 664 30.30 -50.85 50.17
CA VAL A 664 29.17 -51.05 49.26
C VAL A 664 29.08 -49.85 48.32
N SER A 665 29.03 -50.11 47.01
CA SER A 665 28.82 -49.11 45.96
C SER A 665 27.49 -49.40 45.27
N VAL A 666 26.65 -48.38 45.18
CA VAL A 666 25.32 -48.46 44.55
C VAL A 666 25.29 -47.57 43.32
N GLU A 667 25.10 -48.19 42.16
CA GLU A 667 24.97 -47.57 40.84
C GLU A 667 23.52 -47.70 40.38
N HIS A 668 22.93 -46.58 39.93
CA HIS A 668 21.54 -46.53 39.48
C HIS A 668 21.34 -45.38 38.50
N GLU A 669 20.47 -45.53 37.50
CA GLU A 669 20.25 -44.51 36.46
C GLU A 669 19.63 -43.19 36.98
N SER A 670 19.05 -43.20 38.18
CA SER A 670 18.58 -41.99 38.86
C SER A 670 19.70 -41.24 39.58
N LEU A 671 20.95 -41.69 39.52
CA LEU A 671 22.09 -41.05 40.18
C LEU A 671 23.01 -40.39 39.15
N GLU A 672 23.58 -39.25 39.51
CA GLU A 672 24.66 -38.62 38.73
C GLU A 672 26.03 -39.25 39.06
N SER A 673 26.17 -39.78 40.27
CA SER A 673 27.36 -40.48 40.75
C SER A 673 26.97 -41.64 41.69
N PRO A 674 27.75 -42.73 41.74
CA PRO A 674 27.45 -43.86 42.62
C PRO A 674 27.44 -43.46 44.11
N ILE A 675 26.56 -44.10 44.90
CA ILE A 675 26.55 -43.94 46.35
C ILE A 675 27.50 -44.97 46.95
N GLU A 676 28.55 -44.51 47.64
CA GLU A 676 29.49 -45.38 48.35
C GLU A 676 29.34 -45.26 49.87
N LYS A 677 29.29 -46.40 50.58
CA LYS A 677 29.36 -46.47 52.04
C LYS A 677 30.51 -47.39 52.46
N VAL A 678 31.40 -46.88 53.30
CA VAL A 678 32.56 -47.61 53.83
C VAL A 678 32.32 -47.98 55.29
N MET A 679 32.45 -49.27 55.59
CA MET A 679 32.28 -49.90 56.90
C MET A 679 33.63 -50.42 57.39
N SER A 680 34.14 -49.85 58.47
CA SER A 680 35.43 -50.23 59.06
C SER A 680 35.23 -50.93 60.40
N PRO A 681 35.93 -52.05 60.67
CA PRO A 681 35.80 -52.79 61.92
C PRO A 681 36.47 -52.05 63.08
N HIS A 682 35.85 -52.06 64.26
CA HIS A 682 36.43 -51.54 65.49
C HIS A 682 35.86 -52.24 66.73
N LYS A 683 36.74 -52.92 67.49
CA LYS A 683 36.39 -53.82 68.60
C LYS A 683 35.41 -54.92 68.14
N ASP A 684 34.19 -54.94 68.68
CA ASP A 684 33.14 -55.95 68.43
C ASP A 684 32.01 -55.44 67.51
N SER A 685 32.22 -54.31 66.81
CA SER A 685 31.26 -53.71 65.89
C SER A 685 31.94 -53.11 64.65
N PHE A 686 31.14 -52.71 63.67
CA PHE A 686 31.56 -51.98 62.47
C PHE A 686 31.06 -50.53 62.56
N PHE A 687 31.85 -49.60 62.01
CA PHE A 687 31.56 -48.17 62.00
C PHE A 687 31.44 -47.68 60.56
N VAL A 688 30.48 -46.81 60.31
CA VAL A 688 30.41 -46.07 59.05
C VAL A 688 31.32 -44.86 59.18
N THR A 689 32.21 -44.68 58.21
CA THR A 689 33.04 -43.47 58.15
C THR A 689 32.38 -42.48 57.21
N TYR A 690 31.90 -41.34 57.73
CA TYR A 690 31.34 -40.26 56.92
C TYR A 690 32.05 -38.96 57.28
N LYS A 691 32.84 -38.41 56.32
CA LYS A 691 33.54 -37.12 56.42
C LYS A 691 34.00 -36.80 57.86
N GLU A 692 34.95 -37.60 58.36
CA GLU A 692 35.61 -37.48 59.68
C GLU A 692 34.79 -37.77 60.95
N SER A 693 33.50 -38.14 60.84
CA SER A 693 32.72 -38.68 61.98
C SER A 693 32.65 -40.21 61.97
N ARG A 694 32.74 -40.84 63.16
CA ARG A 694 32.61 -42.29 63.36
C ARG A 694 31.32 -42.59 64.11
N THR A 695 30.35 -43.19 63.44
CA THR A 695 29.07 -43.60 64.07
C THR A 695 29.02 -45.14 64.13
N PRO A 696 28.76 -45.75 65.30
CA PRO A 696 28.61 -47.19 65.40
C PRO A 696 27.38 -47.65 64.60
N LEU A 697 27.50 -48.77 63.89
CA LEU A 697 26.35 -49.36 63.20
C LEU A 697 25.31 -49.87 64.23
N PRO A 698 24.01 -49.66 63.99
CA PRO A 698 22.96 -50.23 64.84
C PRO A 698 23.03 -51.77 64.81
N GLN A 699 23.02 -52.39 66.01
CA GLN A 699 22.96 -53.84 66.17
C GLN A 699 21.51 -54.32 66.15
N ILE A 700 21.19 -55.25 65.26
CA ILE A 700 19.86 -55.90 65.21
C ILE A 700 19.98 -57.27 65.90
N THR A 701 19.44 -57.40 67.11
CA THR A 701 19.32 -58.68 67.84
C THR A 701 18.04 -59.40 67.44
N SER A 702 18.14 -60.59 66.86
CA SER A 702 16.97 -61.39 66.51
C SER A 702 16.39 -62.08 67.76
N ASP A 703 15.34 -61.54 68.33
CA ASP A 703 14.38 -62.33 69.13
C ASP A 703 12.95 -61.83 68.82
N LYS A 704 12.07 -62.80 68.51
CA LYS A 704 10.66 -62.73 68.08
C LYS A 704 10.40 -62.62 66.58
N GLU A 705 10.47 -63.78 65.92
CA GLU A 705 9.41 -64.19 65.00
C GLU A 705 8.09 -64.28 65.79
N ASP A 706 7.11 -63.45 65.45
CA ASP A 706 5.69 -63.81 65.38
C ASP A 706 4.92 -62.64 64.76
N GLY A 707 4.12 -62.94 63.75
CA GLY A 707 3.61 -61.99 62.78
C GLY A 707 2.50 -61.06 63.30
N HIS A 708 2.64 -59.77 62.99
CA HIS A 708 1.62 -58.86 62.44
C HIS A 708 2.28 -57.50 62.14
N PRO A 709 1.83 -56.73 61.13
CA PRO A 709 2.42 -55.44 60.79
C PRO A 709 2.01 -54.39 61.83
N PRO A 710 2.92 -53.53 62.33
CA PRO A 710 2.51 -52.41 63.15
C PRO A 710 2.01 -51.27 62.25
N ASP A 711 0.75 -50.95 62.48
CA ASP A 711 0.05 -49.75 62.04
C ASP A 711 0.77 -48.45 62.46
N SER A 712 0.46 -47.39 61.72
CA SER A 712 0.80 -45.99 61.98
C SER A 712 0.63 -45.55 63.45
N ALA A 713 1.61 -44.82 64.01
CA ALA A 713 1.44 -43.42 64.47
C ALA A 713 2.56 -42.91 65.43
N LYS A 714 2.69 -41.58 65.40
CA LYS A 714 3.24 -40.64 66.41
C LYS A 714 4.73 -40.28 66.37
N LEU A 715 4.95 -39.22 65.59
CA LEU A 715 5.90 -38.14 65.86
C LEU A 715 5.68 -37.62 67.31
N HIS A 716 6.73 -37.61 68.13
CA HIS A 716 6.80 -36.75 69.32
C HIS A 716 7.95 -35.76 69.10
N GLU A 717 7.59 -34.48 69.12
CA GLU A 717 8.48 -33.34 69.28
C GLU A 717 9.42 -33.54 70.48
N ALA A 718 10.68 -33.17 70.29
CA ALA A 718 11.58 -32.83 71.38
C ALA A 718 12.12 -31.42 71.14
N THR A 719 11.55 -30.49 71.89
CA THR A 719 12.13 -29.21 72.31
C THR A 719 13.49 -29.38 72.99
N GLU A 720 14.44 -28.51 72.69
CA GLU A 720 15.53 -28.01 73.55
C GLU A 720 15.88 -26.61 73.02
N LYS A 721 15.62 -25.51 73.74
CA LYS A 721 16.40 -24.91 74.84
C LYS A 721 17.88 -24.68 74.55
#